data_AF-A0A5D3AV00-F1
#
_entry.id   AF-A0A5D3AV00-F1
#
_cell.length_a   1.000
_cell.length_b   1.000
_cell.length_c   1.000
_cell.angle_alpha   90.00
_cell.angle_beta   90.00
_cell.angle_gamma   90.00
#
_symmetry.space_group_name_H-M   'P 1'
#
loop_
_entity.id
_entity.type
_entity.pdbx_description
1 polymer ?
#
loop_
_entity_poly.entity_id
_entity_poly.type
_entity_poly.pdbx_seq_one_letter_code
_entity_poly.pdbx_strand_id
1 'polypeptide(L)'
;MSEAAQELSTTSLTSTAITQTLAPLPDLDTITTSFHLVTSGQAGDASQIKEAIGLGLEKGLQVLGDVLAVAEGAAEEDIRGMVGEREAAVEAYLGLDEMRRRLDTWELLQPPPVASPINEKNVELEEGNKEKEAEEEIELDDPWGEDEGEERTTILDDPWAEQSPEISTKEVSEADEEEESEHSEIESLPLGLFQFLTQPLPLSALELASAVALGALQMICQRHWQELYPYRFSILEAVPGWVQPSELLEADLLPKLGAEDVETWVAPLEADEALPPPPAIIKSLYIPLSLSATPVSLPSRPTPMSSEDLAGWYTSHTLSLDSLGLLDIQLAWVQHGASLGVPSLDSLGEDLSLLSRLVYDGNLTPEQHARWNLASWRSAQEDDVVNAYLSESVPESIAGDIRSLLMPYLYVLESRAERAGKPSSKLVEDYLNSAILSLPLHLALPVFEASKATIPSAERIIKNDLEVARLALACLYGSQERGSVVWGSMSSIFECLPVWELTGADAADEELTSTTIDSISAFVRPSASATEPPTKKDLLIFFHPLPFASLSRALDILDVQLESGEILARWGVEQRLGELLGVTGDKKEQTDLANKLVRQGGSSLAGAREEGWRRLWDDMQRLASGEGLLKGALGTLTLQERGRIYLGGLLSSGNFDITRKMIKRLQGDGAVDAVTIEKVVLETSREIYISAKSGNLHSGNMKLAYDCLLVAPSSKAITSEREYIEATSRLSSFSSFNLTPSQIRATTEPLTLISAVLCGSSSDAYRFPDLMLDLASKLGCQSQVEKGLVWGMVGRSAVENEDWDTGKGAVESMATVAKKRVIKTKGKGKAAGKDLSTADPDAKLIAETYTLAHLIASRPDFSDMPTKREFISIALELCPSEAIPSILETFRKVESGQAKLDQAAKRRRLEGIEAPKLPSEASALGVSEEERVLGSRTAAKAAKLALDIGGRLTNRQLPSPSLLSAATLSSPFGSNALLRSSSRDSRVESDGGSDAGYSVGTPGSTGTRELFDHLGREEAERVRKGARRALVRGVGWLLGADENEISGADEE
;
A
#
# COMPACT_ATOMS: atom_id res chain seq x y z
N MET A 1 -68.29 -36.13 42.99
CA MET A 1 -68.64 -36.36 41.56
C MET A 1 -70.07 -36.86 41.51
N SER A 2 -70.99 -36.06 40.99
CA SER A 2 -72.40 -36.44 40.74
C SER A 2 -72.60 -36.78 39.26
N GLU A 3 -73.71 -37.44 38.93
CA GLU A 3 -74.05 -37.86 37.56
C GLU A 3 -74.19 -36.66 36.59
N ALA A 4 -74.56 -35.48 37.11
CA ALA A 4 -74.66 -34.24 36.34
C ALA A 4 -73.35 -33.87 35.59
N ALA A 5 -72.19 -34.13 36.21
CA ALA A 5 -70.89 -33.88 35.59
C ALA A 5 -70.59 -34.78 34.38
N GLN A 6 -71.31 -35.89 34.21
CA GLN A 6 -71.23 -36.73 33.00
C GLN A 6 -72.24 -36.29 31.94
N GLU A 7 -73.45 -35.88 32.32
CA GLU A 7 -74.47 -35.42 31.35
C GLU A 7 -74.00 -34.19 30.55
N LEU A 8 -73.36 -33.24 31.24
CA LEU A 8 -72.76 -32.02 30.67
C LEU A 8 -71.71 -32.28 29.57
N SER A 9 -71.13 -33.48 29.49
CA SER A 9 -70.11 -33.83 28.48
C SER A 9 -70.66 -34.23 27.11
N THR A 10 -71.98 -34.23 26.90
CA THR A 10 -72.63 -34.88 25.74
C THR A 10 -73.58 -34.01 24.93
N THR A 11 -73.83 -32.76 25.32
CA THR A 11 -74.78 -31.86 24.67
C THR A 11 -74.15 -30.52 24.29
N SER A 12 -74.72 -29.85 23.29
CA SER A 12 -74.31 -28.48 22.92
C SER A 12 -74.75 -27.51 24.02
N LEU A 13 -73.79 -27.07 24.85
CA LEU A 13 -74.04 -26.16 25.96
C LEU A 13 -74.57 -24.82 25.45
N THR A 14 -75.69 -24.39 26.04
CA THR A 14 -76.21 -23.02 25.97
C THR A 14 -76.24 -22.46 27.38
N SER A 15 -76.20 -21.14 27.54
CA SER A 15 -76.21 -20.52 28.87
C SER A 15 -77.50 -20.85 29.66
N THR A 16 -78.62 -20.93 28.95
CA THR A 16 -79.91 -21.46 29.43
C THR A 16 -79.89 -22.92 29.88
N ALA A 17 -78.94 -23.76 29.42
CA ALA A 17 -78.75 -25.12 29.91
C ALA A 17 -77.88 -25.15 31.17
N ILE A 18 -76.80 -24.36 31.19
CA ILE A 18 -75.89 -24.21 32.35
C ILE A 18 -76.69 -23.78 33.60
N THR A 19 -77.49 -22.72 33.47
CA THR A 19 -78.40 -22.23 34.53
C THR A 19 -79.39 -23.29 35.01
N GLN A 20 -79.95 -24.11 34.11
CA GLN A 20 -80.89 -25.17 34.46
C GLN A 20 -80.23 -26.39 35.15
N THR A 21 -78.97 -26.70 34.83
CA THR A 21 -78.22 -27.81 35.45
C THR A 21 -77.59 -27.47 36.80
N LEU A 22 -77.19 -26.21 37.02
CA LEU A 22 -76.54 -25.78 38.26
C LEU A 22 -77.53 -25.36 39.36
N ALA A 23 -78.67 -24.77 39.02
CA ALA A 23 -79.68 -24.32 39.99
C ALA A 23 -80.27 -25.40 40.94
N PRO A 24 -80.41 -26.69 40.57
CA PRO A 24 -80.94 -27.73 41.47
C PRO A 24 -79.88 -28.45 42.34
N LEU A 25 -78.60 -28.14 42.19
CA LEU A 25 -77.52 -28.74 42.99
C LEU A 25 -77.43 -28.10 44.40
N PRO A 26 -76.96 -28.83 45.42
CA PRO A 26 -76.72 -28.25 46.74
C PRO A 26 -75.51 -27.31 46.69
N ASP A 27 -75.59 -26.18 47.37
CA ASP A 27 -74.74 -25.01 47.12
C ASP A 27 -73.22 -25.28 47.12
N LEU A 28 -72.74 -26.22 47.94
CA LEU A 28 -71.34 -26.65 48.01
C LEU A 28 -70.88 -27.43 46.75
N ASP A 29 -71.75 -28.31 46.22
CA ASP A 29 -71.51 -29.00 44.95
C ASP A 29 -71.64 -28.02 43.77
N THR A 30 -72.51 -27.01 43.86
CA THR A 30 -72.67 -25.97 42.82
C THR A 30 -71.38 -25.16 42.61
N ILE A 31 -70.69 -24.78 43.69
CA ILE A 31 -69.39 -24.08 43.63
C ILE A 31 -68.32 -24.98 42.98
N THR A 32 -68.21 -26.23 43.41
CA THR A 32 -67.18 -27.14 42.87
C THR A 32 -67.47 -27.61 41.44
N THR A 33 -68.73 -27.77 41.05
CA THR A 33 -69.13 -28.13 39.67
C THR A 33 -69.03 -26.96 38.69
N SER A 34 -69.33 -25.72 39.11
CA SER A 34 -69.06 -24.52 38.27
C SER A 34 -67.57 -24.32 38.04
N PHE A 35 -66.71 -24.48 39.06
CA PHE A 35 -65.25 -24.46 38.88
C PHE A 35 -64.75 -25.58 37.96
N HIS A 36 -65.29 -26.81 38.09
CA HIS A 36 -64.98 -27.90 37.17
C HIS A 36 -65.45 -27.61 35.72
N LEU A 37 -66.59 -26.96 35.53
CA LEU A 37 -67.07 -26.59 34.19
C LEU A 37 -66.12 -25.61 33.50
N VAL A 38 -65.70 -24.54 34.17
CA VAL A 38 -64.77 -23.55 33.60
C VAL A 38 -63.39 -24.15 33.36
N THR A 39 -62.87 -24.98 34.28
CA THR A 39 -61.57 -25.66 34.10
C THR A 39 -61.57 -26.81 33.08
N SER A 40 -62.73 -27.33 32.68
CA SER A 40 -62.82 -28.44 31.71
C SER A 40 -62.73 -28.01 30.24
N GLY A 41 -62.84 -26.71 29.94
CA GLY A 41 -62.80 -26.18 28.57
C GLY A 41 -64.02 -26.53 27.71
N GLN A 42 -65.13 -26.97 28.31
CA GLN A 42 -66.34 -27.38 27.59
C GLN A 42 -67.24 -26.20 27.17
N ALA A 43 -67.13 -25.04 27.84
CA ALA A 43 -67.79 -23.80 27.44
C ALA A 43 -66.87 -22.96 26.55
N GLY A 44 -67.30 -22.65 25.33
CA GLY A 44 -66.52 -21.86 24.37
C GLY A 44 -66.75 -20.34 24.44
N ASP A 45 -67.96 -19.90 24.79
CA ASP A 45 -68.34 -18.50 24.77
C ASP A 45 -68.09 -17.82 26.14
N ALA A 46 -67.60 -16.57 26.11
CA ALA A 46 -67.41 -15.76 27.31
C ALA A 46 -68.70 -15.60 28.14
N SER A 47 -69.86 -15.49 27.49
CA SER A 47 -71.18 -15.39 28.14
C SER A 47 -71.57 -16.65 28.92
N GLN A 48 -71.28 -17.84 28.38
CA GLN A 48 -71.51 -19.12 29.06
C GLN A 48 -70.64 -19.24 30.32
N ILE A 49 -69.38 -18.84 30.21
CA ILE A 49 -68.42 -18.81 31.33
C ILE A 49 -68.87 -17.78 32.38
N LYS A 50 -69.36 -16.60 31.97
CA LYS A 50 -69.86 -15.54 32.86
C LYS A 50 -71.05 -15.99 33.70
N GLU A 51 -72.03 -16.68 33.10
CA GLU A 51 -73.17 -17.24 33.84
C GLU A 51 -72.75 -18.35 34.81
N ALA A 52 -71.82 -19.23 34.42
CA ALA A 52 -71.29 -20.28 35.29
C ALA A 52 -70.54 -19.72 36.51
N ILE A 53 -69.68 -18.72 36.29
CA ILE A 53 -68.92 -18.02 37.34
C ILE A 53 -69.86 -17.24 38.26
N GLY A 54 -70.82 -16.50 37.71
CA GLY A 54 -71.77 -15.70 38.49
C GLY A 54 -72.59 -16.54 39.47
N LEU A 55 -73.13 -17.69 39.01
CA LEU A 55 -73.85 -18.62 39.89
C LEU A 55 -72.95 -19.22 40.97
N GLY A 56 -71.73 -19.62 40.63
CA GLY A 56 -70.77 -20.16 41.59
C GLY A 56 -70.39 -19.15 42.68
N LEU A 57 -70.17 -17.89 42.31
CA LEU A 57 -69.85 -16.82 43.26
C LEU A 57 -71.05 -16.40 44.12
N GLU A 58 -72.27 -16.29 43.58
CA GLU A 58 -73.46 -15.97 44.36
C GLU A 58 -73.70 -17.02 45.46
N LYS A 59 -73.55 -18.31 45.11
CA LYS A 59 -73.65 -19.42 46.07
C LYS A 59 -72.48 -19.48 47.04
N GLY A 60 -71.28 -19.17 46.58
CA GLY A 60 -70.10 -19.03 47.42
C GLY A 60 -70.27 -17.98 48.52
N LEU A 61 -70.75 -16.79 48.18
CA LEU A 61 -71.03 -15.71 49.15
C LEU A 61 -72.08 -16.11 50.19
N GLN A 62 -73.09 -16.89 49.81
CA GLN A 62 -74.13 -17.40 50.71
C GLN A 62 -73.62 -18.46 51.70
N VAL A 63 -72.60 -19.24 51.33
CA VAL A 63 -72.10 -20.41 52.10
C VAL A 63 -70.78 -20.16 52.84
N LEU A 64 -69.90 -19.32 52.27
CA LEU A 64 -68.53 -19.07 52.73
C LEU A 64 -68.32 -17.66 53.29
N GLY A 65 -69.37 -16.83 53.36
CA GLY A 65 -69.30 -15.47 53.94
C GLY A 65 -68.84 -15.43 55.40
N ASP A 66 -68.93 -16.54 56.14
CA ASP A 66 -68.37 -16.71 57.48
C ASP A 66 -66.84 -16.86 57.48
N VAL A 67 -66.26 -17.50 56.46
CA VAL A 67 -64.82 -17.65 56.23
C VAL A 67 -64.23 -16.40 55.56
N LEU A 68 -64.95 -15.79 54.61
CA LEU A 68 -64.49 -14.62 53.87
C LEU A 68 -64.48 -13.32 54.71
N ALA A 69 -65.27 -13.24 55.78
CA ALA A 69 -65.31 -12.11 56.70
C ALA A 69 -64.21 -12.14 57.79
N VAL A 70 -63.23 -13.07 57.70
CA VAL A 70 -62.11 -13.16 58.64
C VAL A 70 -61.14 -11.99 58.44
N ALA A 71 -60.81 -11.29 59.52
CA ALA A 71 -59.87 -10.17 59.48
C ALA A 71 -58.44 -10.61 59.14
N GLU A 72 -57.68 -9.73 58.46
CA GLU A 72 -56.36 -9.98 57.85
C GLU A 72 -55.19 -10.29 58.82
N GLY A 73 -55.48 -10.59 60.09
CA GLY A 73 -54.51 -10.93 61.13
C GLY A 73 -54.83 -12.21 61.91
N ALA A 74 -55.74 -13.06 61.42
CA ALA A 74 -56.00 -14.38 61.99
C ALA A 74 -54.83 -15.35 61.73
N ALA A 75 -54.60 -16.32 62.64
CA ALA A 75 -53.56 -17.32 62.46
C ALA A 75 -53.96 -18.40 61.44
N GLU A 76 -52.98 -18.98 60.75
CA GLU A 76 -53.21 -20.08 59.80
C GLU A 76 -53.98 -21.25 60.43
N GLU A 77 -53.64 -21.60 61.68
CA GLU A 77 -54.30 -22.69 62.42
C GLU A 77 -55.79 -22.41 62.67
N ASP A 78 -56.16 -21.16 62.97
CA ASP A 78 -57.57 -20.75 63.17
C ASP A 78 -58.35 -20.81 61.84
N ILE A 79 -57.75 -20.30 60.75
CA ILE A 79 -58.35 -20.32 59.41
C ILE A 79 -58.56 -21.77 58.95
N ARG A 80 -57.55 -22.63 59.08
CA ARG A 80 -57.64 -24.06 58.75
C ARG A 80 -58.70 -24.77 59.60
N GLY A 81 -58.86 -24.37 60.86
CA GLY A 81 -59.94 -24.83 61.74
C GLY A 81 -61.35 -24.38 61.33
N MET A 82 -61.49 -23.19 60.74
CA MET A 82 -62.77 -22.68 60.21
C MET A 82 -63.14 -23.30 58.86
N VAL A 83 -62.17 -23.57 57.99
CA VAL A 83 -62.40 -24.13 56.64
C VAL A 83 -62.86 -25.60 56.72
N GLY A 84 -62.13 -26.45 57.46
CA GLY A 84 -62.53 -27.85 57.70
C GLY A 84 -62.92 -28.61 56.42
N GLU A 85 -64.09 -29.26 56.43
CA GLU A 85 -64.63 -30.02 55.28
C GLU A 85 -64.97 -29.16 54.05
N ARG A 86 -64.90 -27.82 54.14
CA ARG A 86 -65.20 -26.90 53.03
C ARG A 86 -63.99 -26.56 52.15
N GLU A 87 -62.80 -27.11 52.44
CA GLU A 87 -61.52 -26.84 51.76
C GLU A 87 -61.64 -26.75 50.23
N ALA A 88 -62.09 -27.81 49.57
CA ALA A 88 -62.26 -27.84 48.10
C ALA A 88 -63.30 -26.84 47.55
N ALA A 89 -64.25 -26.37 48.37
CA ALA A 89 -65.20 -25.33 47.97
C ALA A 89 -64.64 -23.92 48.17
N VAL A 90 -63.75 -23.72 49.14
CA VAL A 90 -62.97 -22.48 49.29
C VAL A 90 -61.96 -22.35 48.14
N GLU A 91 -61.26 -23.43 47.79
CA GLU A 91 -60.40 -23.49 46.60
C GLU A 91 -61.16 -23.16 45.32
N ALA A 92 -62.29 -23.84 45.08
CA ALA A 92 -63.14 -23.58 43.92
C ALA A 92 -63.70 -22.15 43.88
N TYR A 93 -64.11 -21.58 45.03
CA TYR A 93 -64.57 -20.19 45.11
C TYR A 93 -63.47 -19.18 44.77
N LEU A 94 -62.26 -19.34 45.33
CA LEU A 94 -61.12 -18.48 45.03
C LEU A 94 -60.67 -18.61 43.57
N GLY A 95 -60.74 -19.82 43.00
CA GLY A 95 -60.52 -20.06 41.58
C GLY A 95 -61.54 -19.36 40.69
N LEU A 96 -62.82 -19.36 41.07
CA LEU A 96 -63.89 -18.66 40.36
C LEU A 96 -63.78 -17.13 40.46
N ASP A 97 -63.33 -16.58 41.58
CA ASP A 97 -63.07 -15.13 41.72
C ASP A 97 -61.88 -14.68 40.87
N GLU A 98 -60.81 -15.47 40.86
CA GLU A 98 -59.64 -15.24 40.00
C GLU A 98 -60.02 -15.33 38.51
N MET A 99 -60.79 -16.35 38.13
CA MET A 99 -61.34 -16.49 36.77
C MET A 99 -62.32 -15.38 36.40
N ARG A 100 -63.09 -14.85 37.36
CA ARG A 100 -63.94 -13.66 37.14
C ARG A 100 -63.09 -12.45 36.80
N ARG A 101 -62.11 -12.09 37.64
CA ARG A 101 -61.23 -10.93 37.41
C ARG A 101 -60.47 -11.03 36.08
N ARG A 102 -60.16 -12.26 35.66
CA ARG A 102 -59.58 -12.56 34.33
C ARG A 102 -60.58 -12.46 33.18
N LEU A 103 -61.81 -12.93 33.33
CA LEU A 103 -62.87 -12.73 32.34
C LEU A 103 -63.18 -11.22 32.16
N ASP A 104 -63.19 -10.46 33.26
CA ASP A 104 -63.38 -9.02 33.27
C ASP A 104 -62.18 -8.27 32.60
N THR A 105 -60.95 -8.84 32.58
CA THR A 105 -59.89 -8.35 31.66
C THR A 105 -60.13 -8.79 30.22
N TRP A 106 -60.55 -10.03 29.97
CA TRP A 106 -60.71 -10.55 28.61
C TRP A 106 -61.77 -9.79 27.80
N GLU A 107 -62.88 -9.39 28.42
CA GLU A 107 -63.92 -8.57 27.77
C GLU A 107 -63.45 -7.16 27.40
N LEU A 108 -62.35 -6.66 27.99
CA LEU A 108 -61.70 -5.41 27.58
C LEU A 108 -60.69 -5.64 26.45
N LEU A 109 -60.03 -6.80 26.41
CA LEU A 109 -59.07 -7.18 25.37
C LEU A 109 -59.76 -7.59 24.06
N GLN A 110 -60.94 -8.19 24.16
CA GLN A 110 -61.80 -8.56 23.05
C GLN A 110 -63.24 -8.12 23.38
N PRO A 111 -63.61 -6.85 23.11
CA PRO A 111 -64.99 -6.41 23.27
C PRO A 111 -65.92 -7.25 22.39
N PRO A 112 -67.09 -7.70 22.90
CA PRO A 112 -68.01 -8.50 22.12
C PRO A 112 -68.51 -7.69 20.91
N PRO A 113 -68.65 -8.31 19.72
CA PRO A 113 -68.99 -7.60 18.49
C PRO A 113 -70.37 -6.93 18.62
N VAL A 114 -70.35 -5.60 18.67
CA VAL A 114 -71.56 -4.78 18.82
C VAL A 114 -72.38 -4.87 17.54
N ALA A 115 -73.51 -5.59 17.60
CA ALA A 115 -74.45 -5.67 16.50
C ALA A 115 -75.00 -4.26 16.18
N SER A 116 -74.66 -3.73 15.02
CA SER A 116 -75.11 -2.42 14.56
C SER A 116 -76.64 -2.40 14.37
N PRO A 117 -77.32 -1.29 14.71
CA PRO A 117 -78.79 -1.24 14.74
C PRO A 117 -79.37 -1.29 13.32
N ILE A 118 -80.12 -2.36 13.03
CA ILE A 118 -80.79 -2.55 11.73
C ILE A 118 -81.86 -1.47 11.52
N ASN A 119 -81.83 -0.84 10.36
CA ASN A 119 -82.69 0.28 9.98
C ASN A 119 -84.07 -0.21 9.46
N GLU A 120 -85.07 -0.31 10.35
CA GLU A 120 -86.46 -0.63 9.96
C GLU A 120 -87.41 0.57 10.08
N LYS A 121 -87.80 1.15 8.93
CA LYS A 121 -88.98 2.00 8.78
C LYS A 121 -89.70 1.80 7.44
N ASN A 122 -90.59 0.81 7.38
CA ASN A 122 -91.84 0.96 6.62
C ASN A 122 -92.83 1.68 7.57
N VAL A 123 -93.33 2.89 7.27
CA VAL A 123 -94.29 3.23 6.19
C VAL A 123 -95.66 2.58 6.43
N GLU A 124 -96.50 3.28 7.19
CA GLU A 124 -97.95 3.30 7.01
C GLU A 124 -98.38 4.72 6.57
N LEU A 125 -99.59 4.84 6.00
CA LEU A 125 -100.02 5.96 5.16
C LEU A 125 -101.05 6.86 5.85
N GLU A 126 -100.89 8.18 5.75
CA GLU A 126 -102.01 9.15 5.73
C GLU A 126 -101.78 10.23 4.66
N GLU A 127 -102.85 10.72 4.03
CA GLU A 127 -102.82 11.61 2.86
C GLU A 127 -102.89 13.10 3.26
N GLY A 128 -101.97 13.96 2.76
CA GLY A 128 -101.75 15.32 3.32
C GLY A 128 -101.72 16.55 2.39
N ASN A 129 -101.43 16.39 1.08
CA ASN A 129 -101.70 17.37 -0.01
C ASN A 129 -101.07 18.82 0.06
N LYS A 130 -100.12 19.12 -0.86
CA LYS A 130 -99.68 20.47 -1.38
C LYS A 130 -98.80 21.36 -0.47
N GLU A 131 -97.93 22.26 -0.98
CA GLU A 131 -97.62 22.72 -2.36
C GLU A 131 -96.16 23.28 -2.48
N LYS A 132 -95.59 23.30 -3.71
CA LYS A 132 -94.60 24.22 -4.38
C LYS A 132 -93.71 25.20 -3.56
N GLU A 133 -92.52 25.73 -3.95
CA GLU A 133 -91.47 25.65 -5.02
C GLU A 133 -90.38 26.73 -4.64
N ALA A 134 -89.12 26.83 -5.09
CA ALA A 134 -88.10 25.98 -5.78
C ALA A 134 -86.73 26.74 -5.84
N GLU A 135 -85.61 26.06 -6.20
CA GLU A 135 -84.28 26.62 -6.63
C GLU A 135 -83.47 27.43 -5.55
N GLU A 136 -82.16 27.76 -5.62
CA GLU A 136 -81.08 27.77 -6.66
C GLU A 136 -79.70 27.27 -6.11
N GLU A 137 -78.71 27.02 -6.99
CA GLU A 137 -77.27 26.78 -6.69
C GLU A 137 -76.42 28.05 -6.87
N ILE A 138 -75.33 28.24 -6.11
CA ILE A 138 -74.26 29.24 -6.37
C ILE A 138 -72.88 28.69 -5.91
N GLU A 139 -71.83 28.93 -6.72
CA GLU A 139 -70.44 28.44 -6.58
C GLU A 139 -69.47 29.48 -5.93
N LEU A 140 -68.14 29.25 -6.10
CA LEU A 140 -66.97 30.12 -5.84
C LEU A 140 -66.42 30.10 -4.38
N ASP A 141 -65.11 30.05 -4.11
CA ASP A 141 -63.88 29.83 -4.91
C ASP A 141 -62.71 29.44 -3.96
N ASP A 142 -61.69 28.70 -4.42
CA ASP A 142 -60.42 28.49 -3.69
C ASP A 142 -59.24 29.24 -4.36
N PRO A 143 -58.61 30.24 -3.72
CA PRO A 143 -57.83 31.26 -4.44
C PRO A 143 -56.29 31.13 -4.39
N TRP A 144 -55.71 29.92 -4.53
CA TRP A 144 -54.23 29.75 -4.49
C TRP A 144 -53.60 28.80 -5.55
N GLY A 145 -54.33 28.45 -6.62
CA GLY A 145 -53.73 27.78 -7.78
C GLY A 145 -53.27 28.77 -8.88
N GLU A 146 -51.96 28.88 -9.12
CA GLU A 146 -51.41 29.56 -10.32
C GLU A 146 -50.38 28.67 -11.06
N ASP A 147 -50.83 28.17 -12.21
CA ASP A 147 -50.15 27.92 -13.49
C ASP A 147 -48.76 27.24 -13.65
N GLU A 148 -48.77 26.40 -14.69
CA GLU A 148 -47.77 25.52 -15.28
C GLU A 148 -46.41 26.15 -15.68
N GLY A 149 -45.39 25.29 -15.82
CA GLY A 149 -44.15 25.58 -16.55
C GLY A 149 -43.49 24.33 -17.14
N GLU A 150 -43.48 24.19 -18.47
CA GLU A 150 -42.92 23.02 -19.18
C GLU A 150 -41.37 23.01 -19.23
N GLU A 151 -40.71 21.90 -18.89
CA GLU A 151 -40.01 21.02 -19.86
C GLU A 151 -39.06 19.97 -19.22
N ARG A 152 -39.15 18.72 -19.74
CA ARG A 152 -38.05 17.75 -20.00
C ARG A 152 -37.22 17.11 -18.87
N THR A 153 -37.31 15.77 -18.88
CA THR A 153 -36.23 14.77 -18.63
C THR A 153 -35.70 14.59 -17.20
N THR A 154 -35.24 13.41 -16.75
CA THR A 154 -35.08 12.08 -17.40
C THR A 154 -35.77 10.96 -16.61
N ILE A 155 -36.25 9.92 -17.30
CA ILE A 155 -36.46 8.61 -16.68
C ILE A 155 -35.08 8.06 -16.24
N LEU A 156 -35.00 7.53 -15.03
CA LEU A 156 -33.89 6.72 -14.54
C LEU A 156 -34.45 5.35 -14.16
N ASP A 157 -33.99 4.31 -14.86
CA ASP A 157 -34.42 2.93 -14.63
C ASP A 157 -33.86 2.41 -13.30
N ASP A 158 -34.66 1.67 -12.53
CA ASP A 158 -34.16 0.88 -11.40
C ASP A 158 -33.39 -0.34 -11.93
N PRO A 159 -32.07 -0.46 -11.66
CA PRO A 159 -31.26 -1.56 -12.19
C PRO A 159 -31.48 -2.91 -11.48
N TRP A 160 -32.34 -2.99 -10.46
CA TRP A 160 -32.54 -4.22 -9.67
C TRP A 160 -33.82 -5.01 -9.98
N ALA A 161 -34.69 -4.52 -10.87
CA ALA A 161 -35.98 -5.14 -11.15
C ALA A 161 -35.92 -6.52 -11.85
N GLU A 162 -34.81 -6.87 -12.53
CA GLU A 162 -34.72 -8.10 -13.35
C GLU A 162 -34.07 -9.32 -12.63
N GLN A 163 -34.70 -9.85 -11.57
CA GLN A 163 -34.54 -11.27 -11.21
C GLN A 163 -35.62 -11.86 -10.27
N SER A 164 -36.80 -12.15 -10.81
CA SER A 164 -37.73 -13.17 -10.26
C SER A 164 -38.65 -13.74 -11.36
N PRO A 165 -38.72 -15.07 -11.56
CA PRO A 165 -39.47 -15.65 -12.67
C PRO A 165 -40.97 -15.81 -12.39
N GLU A 166 -41.77 -15.21 -13.27
CA GLU A 166 -43.18 -15.48 -13.61
C GLU A 166 -43.92 -16.59 -12.85
N ILE A 167 -44.94 -16.21 -12.06
CA ILE A 167 -46.13 -17.05 -11.83
C ILE A 167 -47.36 -16.23 -12.26
N SER A 168 -48.19 -16.85 -13.11
CA SER A 168 -49.26 -16.17 -13.87
C SER A 168 -50.36 -15.55 -13.00
N THR A 169 -50.46 -14.23 -13.00
CA THR A 169 -51.69 -13.50 -12.64
C THR A 169 -52.66 -13.45 -13.82
N LYS A 170 -53.98 -13.36 -13.54
CA LYS A 170 -54.98 -13.05 -14.56
C LYS A 170 -56.32 -12.62 -13.93
N GLU A 171 -56.71 -11.35 -14.17
CA GLU A 171 -57.93 -10.70 -13.66
C GLU A 171 -57.96 -10.57 -12.11
N VAL A 172 -58.34 -9.45 -11.48
CA VAL A 172 -59.33 -8.40 -11.82
C VAL A 172 -58.67 -6.99 -11.92
N SER A 173 -59.47 -5.96 -12.24
CA SER A 173 -59.09 -4.61 -12.65
C SER A 173 -58.79 -3.61 -11.52
N GLU A 174 -58.23 -2.47 -11.93
CA GLU A 174 -58.41 -1.13 -11.36
C GLU A 174 -59.84 -0.95 -10.78
N ALA A 175 -60.08 -0.41 -9.58
CA ALA A 175 -59.57 0.78 -8.87
C ALA A 175 -60.47 2.01 -9.08
N ASP A 176 -61.10 2.44 -7.99
CA ASP A 176 -61.65 3.76 -7.71
C ASP A 176 -61.14 4.16 -6.31
N GLU A 177 -60.95 5.45 -6.06
CA GLU A 177 -60.34 5.98 -4.83
C GLU A 177 -61.43 6.31 -3.78
N GLU A 178 -61.24 5.93 -2.51
CA GLU A 178 -62.05 6.41 -1.39
C GLU A 178 -61.15 6.94 -0.25
N GLU A 179 -61.67 7.92 0.49
CA GLU A 179 -60.91 8.83 1.36
C GLU A 179 -60.62 8.25 2.76
N GLU A 180 -59.77 8.94 3.53
CA GLU A 180 -59.34 8.54 4.87
C GLU A 180 -60.52 8.25 5.81
N SER A 181 -60.60 7.01 6.31
CA SER A 181 -61.49 6.66 7.42
C SER A 181 -60.82 5.68 8.38
N GLU A 182 -60.77 6.04 9.66
CA GLU A 182 -60.15 5.24 10.71
C GLU A 182 -60.99 3.97 10.98
N HIS A 183 -60.54 2.84 10.43
CA HIS A 183 -61.07 1.52 10.74
C HIS A 183 -60.00 0.66 11.40
N SER A 184 -60.13 0.52 12.72
CA SER A 184 -59.28 -0.35 13.53
C SER A 184 -59.53 -1.82 13.20
N GLU A 185 -58.60 -2.43 12.49
CA GLU A 185 -58.55 -3.89 12.36
C GLU A 185 -58.37 -4.51 13.75
N ILE A 186 -59.21 -5.50 14.08
CA ILE A 186 -59.18 -6.15 15.39
C ILE A 186 -58.05 -7.19 15.36
N GLU A 187 -56.90 -6.84 15.94
CA GLU A 187 -55.79 -7.78 16.13
C GLU A 187 -56.27 -9.05 16.85
N SER A 188 -56.11 -10.20 16.21
CA SER A 188 -56.47 -11.48 16.81
C SER A 188 -55.42 -11.86 17.86
N LEU A 189 -55.77 -11.73 19.15
CA LEU A 189 -54.88 -12.13 20.25
C LEU A 189 -54.32 -13.55 20.06
N PRO A 190 -53.04 -13.79 20.41
CA PRO A 190 -52.37 -15.09 20.24
C PRO A 190 -52.84 -16.16 21.25
N LEU A 191 -53.52 -15.73 22.32
CA LEU A 191 -54.06 -16.61 23.38
C LEU A 191 -55.52 -16.99 23.09
N GLY A 192 -55.94 -18.15 23.58
CA GLY A 192 -57.36 -18.50 23.69
C GLY A 192 -57.96 -18.11 25.05
N LEU A 193 -59.24 -17.73 25.11
CA LEU A 193 -59.96 -17.43 26.36
C LEU A 193 -59.78 -18.50 27.45
N PHE A 194 -59.98 -19.77 27.10
CA PHE A 194 -59.80 -20.90 28.05
C PHE A 194 -58.36 -21.00 28.58
N GLN A 195 -57.36 -20.74 27.73
CA GLN A 195 -55.96 -20.74 28.10
C GLN A 195 -55.68 -19.59 29.09
N PHE A 196 -56.10 -18.36 28.78
CA PHE A 196 -55.93 -17.20 29.66
C PHE A 196 -56.58 -17.37 31.05
N LEU A 197 -57.76 -18.02 31.11
CA LEU A 197 -58.46 -18.30 32.37
C LEU A 197 -57.76 -19.38 33.23
N THR A 198 -57.09 -20.35 32.62
CA THR A 198 -56.54 -21.53 33.34
C THR A 198 -55.03 -21.49 33.58
N GLN A 199 -54.28 -20.72 32.81
CA GLN A 199 -52.82 -20.59 32.87
C GLN A 199 -52.37 -19.55 33.93
N PRO A 200 -51.22 -19.72 34.61
CA PRO A 200 -50.67 -18.68 35.49
C PRO A 200 -50.43 -17.35 34.73
N LEU A 201 -50.89 -16.23 35.30
CA LEU A 201 -50.81 -14.90 34.67
C LEU A 201 -49.41 -14.50 34.17
N PRO A 202 -48.30 -14.78 34.88
CA PRO A 202 -46.96 -14.49 34.36
C PRO A 202 -46.64 -15.22 33.05
N LEU A 203 -47.16 -16.43 32.82
CA LEU A 203 -46.98 -17.13 31.54
C LEU A 203 -47.84 -16.50 30.44
N SER A 204 -49.08 -16.13 30.73
CA SER A 204 -49.94 -15.41 29.78
C SER A 204 -49.31 -14.08 29.35
N ALA A 205 -48.68 -13.36 30.28
CA ALA A 205 -47.94 -12.13 30.00
C ALA A 205 -46.66 -12.39 29.16
N LEU A 206 -45.93 -13.47 29.41
CA LEU A 206 -44.78 -13.88 28.61
C LEU A 206 -45.17 -14.27 27.17
N GLU A 207 -46.29 -14.96 26.98
CA GLU A 207 -46.79 -15.30 25.64
C GLU A 207 -47.22 -14.04 24.87
N LEU A 208 -47.95 -13.11 25.50
CA LEU A 208 -48.30 -11.81 24.89
C LEU A 208 -47.07 -10.95 24.57
N ALA A 209 -46.05 -10.92 25.44
CA ALA A 209 -44.78 -10.25 25.19
C ALA A 209 -44.05 -10.85 23.98
N SER A 210 -43.96 -12.18 23.91
CA SER A 210 -43.30 -12.90 22.80
C SER A 210 -44.00 -12.73 21.45
N ALA A 211 -45.29 -12.37 21.48
CA ALA A 211 -46.14 -12.12 20.32
C ALA A 211 -46.35 -10.61 20.03
N VAL A 212 -45.68 -9.72 20.77
CA VAL A 212 -45.72 -8.25 20.58
C VAL A 212 -47.14 -7.64 20.74
N ALA A 213 -48.01 -8.28 21.53
CA ALA A 213 -49.36 -7.77 21.81
C ALA A 213 -49.31 -6.68 22.91
N LEU A 214 -48.63 -5.56 22.65
CA LEU A 214 -48.20 -4.59 23.66
C LEU A 214 -49.35 -3.93 24.41
N GLY A 215 -50.42 -3.52 23.72
CA GLY A 215 -51.62 -2.95 24.38
C GLY A 215 -52.35 -3.96 25.28
N ALA A 216 -52.42 -5.23 24.85
CA ALA A 216 -53.00 -6.29 25.67
C ALA A 216 -52.15 -6.58 26.92
N LEU A 217 -50.83 -6.57 26.76
CA LEU A 217 -49.86 -6.72 27.85
C LEU A 217 -49.96 -5.56 28.85
N GLN A 218 -50.04 -4.31 28.38
CA GLN A 218 -50.25 -3.12 29.23
C GLN A 218 -51.50 -3.27 30.10
N MET A 219 -52.66 -3.58 29.50
CA MET A 219 -53.94 -3.73 30.21
C MET A 219 -53.90 -4.84 31.28
N ILE A 220 -53.20 -5.95 30.99
CA ILE A 220 -53.01 -7.04 31.94
C ILE A 220 -52.06 -6.63 33.08
N CYS A 221 -50.95 -5.95 32.80
CA CYS A 221 -50.03 -5.41 33.80
C CYS A 221 -50.69 -4.37 34.73
N GLN A 222 -51.57 -3.51 34.19
CA GLN A 222 -52.31 -2.51 34.95
C GLN A 222 -53.32 -3.15 35.93
N ARG A 223 -54.15 -4.11 35.48
CA ARG A 223 -55.20 -4.73 36.33
C ARG A 223 -54.73 -5.89 37.21
N HIS A 224 -53.64 -6.58 36.86
CA HIS A 224 -53.08 -7.72 37.63
C HIS A 224 -51.69 -7.44 38.21
N TRP A 225 -51.37 -6.16 38.45
CA TRP A 225 -50.09 -5.65 38.95
C TRP A 225 -49.43 -6.50 40.05
N GLN A 226 -50.17 -6.87 41.09
CA GLN A 226 -49.61 -7.58 42.27
C GLN A 226 -49.00 -8.95 41.92
N GLU A 227 -49.48 -9.61 40.87
CA GLU A 227 -49.04 -10.95 40.45
C GLU A 227 -47.97 -10.90 39.36
N LEU A 228 -47.85 -9.76 38.66
CA LEU A 228 -46.96 -9.56 37.51
C LEU A 228 -45.72 -8.73 37.84
N TYR A 229 -45.84 -7.75 38.76
CA TYR A 229 -44.72 -6.89 39.19
C TYR A 229 -43.44 -7.65 39.54
N PRO A 230 -43.47 -8.80 40.26
CA PRO A 230 -42.24 -9.55 40.56
C PRO A 230 -41.54 -10.14 39.33
N TYR A 231 -42.20 -10.22 38.18
CA TYR A 231 -41.70 -10.85 36.94
C TYR A 231 -41.46 -9.85 35.80
N ARG A 232 -41.64 -8.54 36.04
CA ARG A 232 -41.56 -7.45 35.03
C ARG A 232 -40.34 -7.52 34.10
N PHE A 233 -39.15 -7.78 34.64
CA PHE A 233 -37.94 -7.90 33.82
C PHE A 233 -37.95 -9.14 32.92
N SER A 234 -38.47 -10.28 33.39
CA SER A 234 -38.62 -11.47 32.56
C SER A 234 -39.69 -11.31 31.47
N ILE A 235 -40.72 -10.50 31.74
CA ILE A 235 -41.73 -10.12 30.73
C ILE A 235 -41.08 -9.27 29.63
N LEU A 236 -40.24 -8.29 30.01
CA LEU A 236 -39.49 -7.46 29.05
C LEU A 236 -38.40 -8.24 28.30
N GLU A 237 -37.70 -9.16 28.97
CA GLU A 237 -36.71 -10.08 28.37
C GLU A 237 -37.34 -11.13 27.44
N ALA A 238 -38.67 -11.27 27.45
CA ALA A 238 -39.43 -12.11 26.51
C ALA A 238 -39.99 -11.34 25.30
N VAL A 239 -39.91 -10.02 25.28
CA VAL A 239 -40.20 -9.21 24.08
C VAL A 239 -39.12 -9.53 23.03
N PRO A 240 -39.47 -9.81 21.76
CA PRO A 240 -38.48 -10.05 20.72
C PRO A 240 -37.55 -8.85 20.53
N GLY A 241 -36.24 -9.07 20.50
CA GLY A 241 -35.22 -8.01 20.43
C GLY A 241 -35.18 -7.17 19.14
N TRP A 242 -36.16 -7.31 18.26
CA TRP A 242 -36.38 -6.46 17.07
C TRP A 242 -37.46 -5.39 17.28
N VAL A 243 -38.22 -5.45 18.37
CA VAL A 243 -39.26 -4.46 18.75
C VAL A 243 -38.60 -3.16 19.18
N GLN A 244 -39.13 -2.00 18.77
CA GLN A 244 -38.52 -0.72 19.12
C GLN A 244 -38.87 -0.31 20.56
N PRO A 245 -37.92 0.27 21.34
CA PRO A 245 -38.19 0.73 22.70
C PRO A 245 -39.18 1.90 22.77
N SER A 246 -39.41 2.61 21.66
CA SER A 246 -40.46 3.63 21.54
C SER A 246 -41.86 3.04 21.73
N GLU A 247 -42.15 1.89 21.10
CA GLU A 247 -43.43 1.18 21.22
C GLU A 247 -43.68 0.74 22.68
N LEU A 248 -42.63 0.27 23.36
CA LEU A 248 -42.66 -0.08 24.78
C LEU A 248 -42.80 1.14 25.70
N LEU A 249 -42.34 2.33 25.27
CA LEU A 249 -42.49 3.58 26.02
C LEU A 249 -43.92 4.12 25.90
N GLU A 250 -44.50 4.06 24.70
CA GLU A 250 -45.90 4.43 24.43
C GLU A 250 -46.88 3.53 25.19
N ALA A 251 -46.59 2.23 25.28
CA ALA A 251 -47.32 1.28 26.12
C ALA A 251 -47.04 1.40 27.64
N ASP A 252 -46.25 2.38 28.10
CA ASP A 252 -45.83 2.56 29.51
C ASP A 252 -45.10 1.33 30.13
N LEU A 253 -44.63 0.39 29.30
CA LEU A 253 -44.03 -0.89 29.71
C LEU A 253 -42.56 -0.77 30.12
N LEU A 254 -41.86 0.31 29.75
CA LEU A 254 -40.46 0.52 30.17
C LEU A 254 -40.36 0.96 31.65
N PRO A 255 -39.46 0.36 32.46
CA PRO A 255 -39.20 0.82 33.84
C PRO A 255 -38.54 2.21 33.86
N LYS A 256 -39.03 3.08 34.74
CA LYS A 256 -38.71 4.51 34.84
C LYS A 256 -38.13 4.82 36.22
N LEU A 257 -37.44 5.96 36.38
CA LEU A 257 -37.00 6.41 37.70
C LEU A 257 -38.03 7.36 38.33
N GLY A 258 -38.53 7.00 39.52
CA GLY A 258 -39.46 7.82 40.29
C GLY A 258 -38.79 8.94 41.09
N ALA A 259 -39.59 9.83 41.68
CA ALA A 259 -39.14 11.03 42.39
C ALA A 259 -38.33 10.81 43.69
N GLU A 260 -38.03 9.56 44.05
CA GLU A 260 -37.22 9.17 45.22
C GLU A 260 -35.98 8.32 44.83
N ASP A 261 -35.56 8.35 43.55
CA ASP A 261 -34.52 7.47 42.96
C ASP A 261 -34.86 5.96 43.04
N VAL A 262 -36.16 5.65 43.15
CA VAL A 262 -36.72 4.29 43.19
C VAL A 262 -37.36 3.96 41.84
N GLU A 263 -37.16 2.73 41.37
CA GLU A 263 -37.80 2.21 40.15
C GLU A 263 -39.34 2.27 40.20
N THR A 264 -39.95 2.82 39.15
CA THR A 264 -41.39 2.73 38.85
C THR A 264 -41.63 1.95 37.55
N TRP A 265 -42.76 1.26 37.49
CA TRP A 265 -43.26 0.52 36.33
C TRP A 265 -44.79 0.71 36.26
N VAL A 266 -45.40 0.49 35.09
CA VAL A 266 -46.85 0.53 34.78
C VAL A 266 -47.78 0.91 35.94
N ALA A 267 -48.38 2.10 35.91
CA ALA A 267 -49.26 2.53 37.00
C ALA A 267 -50.44 1.53 37.22
N PRO A 268 -50.65 1.01 38.46
CA PRO A 268 -51.72 0.06 38.73
C PRO A 268 -53.09 0.74 38.61
N LEU A 269 -54.02 0.11 37.89
CA LEU A 269 -55.40 0.57 37.82
C LEU A 269 -56.13 0.17 39.11
N GLU A 270 -56.82 1.11 39.75
CA GLU A 270 -57.59 0.81 40.97
C GLU A 270 -58.64 -0.28 40.69
N ALA A 271 -58.72 -1.27 41.57
CA ALA A 271 -59.57 -2.44 41.36
C ALA A 271 -61.06 -2.10 41.48
N ASP A 272 -61.89 -2.67 40.60
CA ASP A 272 -63.35 -2.53 40.62
C ASP A 272 -63.93 -2.83 42.02
N GLU A 273 -64.59 -1.83 42.64
CA GLU A 273 -65.24 -1.93 43.97
C GLU A 273 -66.37 -2.99 44.06
N ALA A 274 -66.66 -3.71 42.98
CA ALA A 274 -67.82 -4.57 42.82
C ALA A 274 -67.90 -5.77 43.79
N LEU A 275 -66.80 -6.15 44.46
CA LEU A 275 -66.80 -7.15 45.53
C LEU A 275 -65.58 -6.93 46.46
N PRO A 276 -65.71 -7.02 47.80
CA PRO A 276 -64.56 -6.96 48.69
C PRO A 276 -63.60 -8.12 48.39
N PRO A 277 -62.28 -7.88 48.24
CA PRO A 277 -61.32 -8.94 47.94
C PRO A 277 -61.23 -9.94 49.09
N PRO A 278 -61.01 -11.25 48.81
CA PRO A 278 -60.80 -12.25 49.85
C PRO A 278 -59.50 -11.94 50.62
N PRO A 279 -59.46 -12.14 51.97
CA PRO A 279 -58.28 -11.86 52.78
C PRO A 279 -57.01 -12.52 52.23
N ALA A 280 -55.90 -11.79 52.16
CA ALA A 280 -54.67 -12.24 51.49
C ALA A 280 -54.12 -13.58 52.02
N ILE A 281 -54.32 -13.88 53.30
CA ILE A 281 -53.94 -15.15 53.95
C ILE A 281 -54.81 -16.32 53.43
N ILE A 282 -56.09 -16.08 53.17
CA ILE A 282 -57.00 -17.09 52.58
C ILE A 282 -56.66 -17.29 51.10
N LYS A 283 -56.32 -16.21 50.38
CA LYS A 283 -55.82 -16.29 48.99
C LYS A 283 -54.55 -17.15 48.92
N SER A 284 -53.54 -16.89 49.76
CA SER A 284 -52.26 -17.61 49.69
C SER A 284 -52.31 -19.08 50.14
N LEU A 285 -53.28 -19.47 50.98
CA LEU A 285 -53.42 -20.85 51.46
C LEU A 285 -54.24 -21.75 50.52
N TYR A 286 -55.22 -21.19 49.79
CA TYR A 286 -56.23 -21.97 49.06
C TYR A 286 -56.47 -21.52 47.61
N ILE A 287 -55.57 -20.75 46.96
CA ILE A 287 -55.63 -20.63 45.48
C ILE A 287 -55.42 -22.02 44.86
N PRO A 288 -56.24 -22.45 43.87
CA PRO A 288 -55.99 -23.64 43.09
C PRO A 288 -54.59 -23.65 42.46
N LEU A 289 -53.83 -24.72 42.71
CA LEU A 289 -52.41 -24.79 42.36
C LEU A 289 -52.12 -24.54 40.85
N SER A 290 -53.07 -24.84 39.97
CA SER A 290 -52.99 -24.54 38.53
C SER A 290 -52.89 -23.04 38.20
N LEU A 291 -53.48 -22.17 39.03
CA LEU A 291 -53.47 -20.72 38.85
C LEU A 291 -52.26 -20.06 39.53
N SER A 292 -51.73 -20.67 40.59
CA SER A 292 -50.59 -20.17 41.38
C SER A 292 -49.21 -20.73 40.96
N ALA A 293 -49.14 -21.88 40.29
CA ALA A 293 -47.87 -22.54 40.00
C ALA A 293 -47.09 -21.87 38.85
N THR A 294 -46.41 -20.78 39.14
CA THR A 294 -45.35 -20.24 38.28
C THR A 294 -44.23 -21.29 38.11
N PRO A 295 -43.67 -21.47 36.89
CA PRO A 295 -42.58 -22.42 36.70
C PRO A 295 -41.34 -21.99 37.49
N VAL A 296 -40.64 -22.96 38.07
CA VAL A 296 -39.51 -22.80 39.02
C VAL A 296 -38.24 -22.20 38.37
N SER A 297 -38.35 -21.62 37.17
CA SER A 297 -37.25 -21.07 36.37
C SER A 297 -37.32 -19.55 36.16
N LEU A 298 -38.40 -18.87 36.58
CA LEU A 298 -38.54 -17.42 36.40
C LEU A 298 -37.92 -16.63 37.58
N PRO A 299 -37.01 -15.68 37.34
CA PRO A 299 -36.36 -14.90 38.40
C PRO A 299 -37.30 -13.83 38.97
N SER A 300 -37.92 -14.13 40.11
CA SER A 300 -38.81 -13.21 40.82
C SER A 300 -38.06 -12.11 41.59
N ARG A 301 -38.41 -10.84 41.38
CA ARG A 301 -37.88 -9.64 42.06
C ARG A 301 -39.02 -8.80 42.68
N PRO A 302 -39.51 -9.12 43.88
CA PRO A 302 -40.67 -8.43 44.47
C PRO A 302 -40.40 -7.01 44.99
N THR A 303 -39.13 -6.56 45.03
CA THR A 303 -38.74 -5.20 45.40
C THR A 303 -38.44 -4.34 44.17
N PRO A 304 -38.62 -3.01 44.24
CA PRO A 304 -38.06 -2.10 43.24
C PRO A 304 -36.52 -2.14 43.27
N MET A 305 -35.91 -1.84 42.12
CA MET A 305 -34.47 -1.67 41.97
C MET A 305 -34.02 -0.28 42.46
N SER A 306 -32.75 -0.16 42.85
CA SER A 306 -32.10 1.14 42.98
C SER A 306 -31.76 1.73 41.61
N SER A 307 -31.44 3.02 41.53
CA SER A 307 -30.96 3.66 40.30
C SER A 307 -29.69 3.01 39.72
N GLU A 308 -28.76 2.53 40.56
CA GLU A 308 -27.58 1.78 40.13
C GLU A 308 -27.93 0.37 39.61
N ASP A 309 -28.80 -0.36 40.31
CA ASP A 309 -29.24 -1.71 39.89
C ASP A 309 -30.06 -1.67 38.59
N LEU A 310 -30.86 -0.60 38.40
CA LEU A 310 -31.67 -0.38 37.19
C LEU A 310 -30.79 -0.05 35.99
N ALA A 311 -29.78 0.81 36.15
CA ALA A 311 -28.75 1.03 35.13
C ALA A 311 -27.97 -0.27 34.84
N GLY A 312 -27.69 -1.08 35.87
CA GLY A 312 -27.15 -2.43 35.73
C GLY A 312 -28.03 -3.37 34.89
N TRP A 313 -29.36 -3.27 35.00
CA TRP A 313 -30.27 -4.04 34.16
C TRP A 313 -30.28 -3.55 32.71
N TYR A 314 -30.49 -2.25 32.44
CA TYR A 314 -30.49 -1.69 31.09
C TYR A 314 -29.17 -1.99 30.35
N THR A 315 -28.02 -1.87 31.03
CA THR A 315 -26.71 -2.26 30.46
C THR A 315 -26.59 -3.76 30.21
N SER A 316 -27.14 -4.62 31.07
CA SER A 316 -27.17 -6.07 30.83
C SER A 316 -28.10 -6.49 29.69
N HIS A 317 -29.24 -5.81 29.53
CA HIS A 317 -30.21 -6.08 28.47
C HIS A 317 -29.63 -5.68 27.10
N THR A 318 -29.08 -4.48 26.98
CA THR A 318 -28.39 -4.03 25.75
C THR A 318 -27.22 -4.94 25.36
N LEU A 319 -26.45 -5.46 26.31
CA LEU A 319 -25.39 -6.45 26.06
C LEU A 319 -25.92 -7.84 25.66
N SER A 320 -27.19 -8.18 25.89
CA SER A 320 -27.78 -9.42 25.37
C SER A 320 -28.11 -9.33 23.87
N LEU A 321 -28.52 -8.13 23.42
CA LEU A 321 -28.84 -7.81 22.03
C LEU A 321 -27.60 -7.79 21.10
N ASP A 322 -26.37 -7.73 21.65
CA ASP A 322 -25.11 -7.91 20.88
C ASP A 322 -25.12 -9.21 20.07
N SER A 323 -25.82 -10.25 20.57
CA SER A 323 -25.96 -11.54 19.89
C SER A 323 -26.86 -11.52 18.65
N LEU A 324 -27.65 -10.47 18.48
CA LEU A 324 -28.56 -10.24 17.34
C LEU A 324 -27.98 -9.25 16.31
N GLY A 325 -26.98 -8.44 16.70
CA GLY A 325 -26.36 -7.42 15.84
C GLY A 325 -27.20 -6.16 15.62
N LEU A 326 -28.23 -5.92 16.44
CA LEU A 326 -29.22 -4.86 16.26
C LEU A 326 -28.80 -3.56 16.96
N LEU A 327 -27.77 -2.90 16.43
CA LEU A 327 -27.10 -1.73 17.02
C LEU A 327 -28.01 -0.52 17.23
N ASP A 328 -28.91 -0.21 16.29
CA ASP A 328 -29.83 0.92 16.44
C ASP A 328 -30.82 0.71 17.58
N ILE A 329 -31.29 -0.53 17.75
CA ILE A 329 -32.20 -0.91 18.84
C ILE A 329 -31.46 -0.85 20.18
N GLN A 330 -30.20 -1.31 20.25
CA GLN A 330 -29.35 -1.12 21.43
C GLN A 330 -29.19 0.36 21.78
N LEU A 331 -28.93 1.23 20.79
CA LEU A 331 -28.80 2.68 20.99
C LEU A 331 -30.12 3.30 21.45
N ALA A 332 -31.25 2.92 20.85
CA ALA A 332 -32.58 3.35 21.26
C ALA A 332 -32.91 2.94 22.71
N TRP A 333 -32.60 1.72 23.14
CA TRP A 333 -32.79 1.27 24.52
C TRP A 333 -32.08 2.17 25.54
N VAL A 334 -30.89 2.67 25.16
CA VAL A 334 -30.08 3.56 26.01
C VAL A 334 -30.60 5.00 25.97
N GLN A 335 -30.98 5.51 24.80
CA GLN A 335 -31.59 6.85 24.66
C GLN A 335 -32.93 6.94 25.42
N HIS A 336 -33.80 5.95 25.26
CA HIS A 336 -35.06 5.88 25.98
C HIS A 336 -34.83 5.69 27.49
N GLY A 337 -33.95 4.78 27.92
CA GLY A 337 -33.59 4.62 29.35
C GLY A 337 -33.07 5.91 29.99
N ALA A 338 -32.22 6.67 29.28
CA ALA A 338 -31.74 7.97 29.74
C ALA A 338 -32.85 9.03 29.81
N SER A 339 -33.77 9.07 28.83
CA SER A 339 -34.94 9.96 28.86
C SER A 339 -35.91 9.65 30.03
N LEU A 340 -35.91 8.40 30.51
CA LEU A 340 -36.66 7.92 31.67
C LEU A 340 -35.93 8.13 33.01
N GLY A 341 -34.82 8.89 32.99
CA GLY A 341 -34.09 9.33 34.19
C GLY A 341 -33.03 8.36 34.71
N VAL A 342 -32.75 7.25 34.02
CA VAL A 342 -31.78 6.24 34.49
C VAL A 342 -30.34 6.77 34.33
N PRO A 343 -29.55 6.89 35.43
CA PRO A 343 -28.23 7.52 35.38
C PRO A 343 -27.16 6.61 34.76
N SER A 344 -25.99 7.19 34.45
CA SER A 344 -24.75 6.52 33.97
C SER A 344 -24.79 5.89 32.57
N LEU A 345 -25.96 5.85 31.93
CA LEU A 345 -26.17 5.36 30.57
C LEU A 345 -25.40 6.15 29.49
N ASP A 346 -25.03 7.41 29.75
CA ASP A 346 -24.35 8.30 28.79
C ASP A 346 -23.12 7.65 28.14
N SER A 347 -22.28 7.00 28.97
CA SER A 347 -21.04 6.35 28.53
C SER A 347 -21.27 5.18 27.55
N LEU A 348 -22.40 4.49 27.70
CA LEU A 348 -22.83 3.43 26.80
C LEU A 348 -23.47 4.01 25.53
N GLY A 349 -24.22 5.10 25.65
CA GLY A 349 -24.80 5.81 24.50
C GLY A 349 -23.73 6.38 23.58
N GLU A 350 -22.66 6.95 24.14
CA GLU A 350 -21.46 7.36 23.42
C GLU A 350 -20.75 6.19 22.72
N ASP A 351 -20.61 5.03 23.37
CA ASP A 351 -19.97 3.86 22.74
C ASP A 351 -20.80 3.34 21.56
N LEU A 352 -22.12 3.22 21.73
CA LEU A 352 -23.03 2.73 20.70
C LEU A 352 -23.20 3.73 19.54
N SER A 353 -23.19 5.04 19.79
CA SER A 353 -23.30 6.04 18.71
C SER A 353 -22.02 6.22 17.90
N LEU A 354 -20.86 5.87 18.45
CA LEU A 354 -19.61 5.77 17.69
C LEU A 354 -19.55 4.44 16.92
N LEU A 355 -19.96 3.33 17.55
CA LEU A 355 -20.00 2.01 16.92
C LEU A 355 -21.02 1.93 15.76
N SER A 356 -22.21 2.53 15.89
CA SER A 356 -23.19 2.56 14.80
C SER A 356 -22.66 3.32 13.58
N ARG A 357 -21.94 4.42 13.79
CA ARG A 357 -21.28 5.16 12.68
C ARG A 357 -20.13 4.36 12.06
N LEU A 358 -19.35 3.61 12.84
CA LEU A 358 -18.36 2.68 12.26
C LEU A 358 -19.03 1.59 11.39
N VAL A 359 -20.21 1.11 11.79
CA VAL A 359 -20.91 -0.01 11.14
C VAL A 359 -21.82 0.40 9.98
N TYR A 360 -22.34 1.62 9.95
CA TYR A 360 -23.24 2.10 8.88
C TYR A 360 -22.65 3.21 8.00
N ASP A 361 -21.88 4.15 8.55
CA ASP A 361 -21.20 5.21 7.76
C ASP A 361 -19.81 4.74 7.25
N GLY A 362 -19.27 3.64 7.79
CA GLY A 362 -17.91 3.16 7.54
C GLY A 362 -17.77 2.18 6.37
N ASN A 363 -16.68 2.30 5.59
CA ASN A 363 -16.38 1.50 4.40
C ASN A 363 -15.92 0.04 4.69
N LEU A 364 -16.39 -0.59 5.77
CA LEU A 364 -15.93 -1.91 6.23
C LEU A 364 -16.20 -3.05 5.22
N THR A 365 -15.32 -4.05 5.15
CA THR A 365 -15.64 -5.33 4.48
C THR A 365 -16.65 -6.14 5.32
N PRO A 366 -17.44 -7.06 4.73
CA PRO A 366 -18.40 -7.88 5.50
C PRO A 366 -17.73 -8.77 6.56
N GLU A 367 -16.48 -9.17 6.36
CA GLU A 367 -15.70 -9.91 7.37
C GLU A 367 -15.29 -9.03 8.56
N GLN A 368 -15.05 -7.73 8.34
CA GLN A 368 -14.78 -6.78 9.42
C GLN A 368 -16.06 -6.33 10.13
N HIS A 369 -17.16 -6.11 9.42
CA HIS A 369 -18.48 -5.85 10.02
C HIS A 369 -18.83 -6.92 11.06
N ALA A 370 -18.71 -8.21 10.70
CA ALA A 370 -19.01 -9.33 11.57
C ALA A 370 -18.07 -9.47 12.81
N ARG A 371 -17.02 -8.65 12.91
CA ARG A 371 -16.12 -8.57 14.08
C ARG A 371 -16.51 -7.46 15.07
N TRP A 372 -17.31 -6.48 14.65
CA TRP A 372 -17.64 -5.29 15.47
C TRP A 372 -18.98 -5.47 16.20
N ASN A 373 -18.91 -5.57 17.53
CA ASN A 373 -20.05 -5.45 18.45
C ASN A 373 -19.60 -4.69 19.71
N LEU A 374 -20.52 -4.37 20.62
CA LEU A 374 -20.19 -3.54 21.79
C LEU A 374 -19.14 -4.19 22.69
N ALA A 375 -19.19 -5.51 22.85
CA ALA A 375 -18.16 -6.28 23.55
C ALA A 375 -16.77 -6.19 22.89
N SER A 376 -16.67 -6.27 21.56
CA SER A 376 -15.39 -6.15 20.85
C SER A 376 -14.86 -4.72 20.88
N TRP A 377 -15.73 -3.73 20.66
CA TRP A 377 -15.45 -2.29 20.73
C TRP A 377 -14.81 -1.90 22.07
N ARG A 378 -15.41 -2.32 23.19
CA ARG A 378 -14.90 -2.07 24.56
C ARG A 378 -13.61 -2.83 24.90
N SER A 379 -13.17 -3.76 24.05
CA SER A 379 -11.93 -4.53 24.20
C SER A 379 -10.81 -4.11 23.24
N ALA A 380 -11.12 -3.30 22.23
CA ALA A 380 -10.16 -2.83 21.23
C ALA A 380 -9.18 -1.81 21.82
N GLN A 381 -8.05 -1.59 21.15
CA GLN A 381 -7.20 -0.42 21.42
C GLN A 381 -7.66 0.77 20.58
N GLU A 382 -7.35 1.99 21.03
CA GLU A 382 -7.72 3.22 20.33
C GLU A 382 -7.14 3.24 18.90
N ASP A 383 -5.88 2.83 18.73
CA ASP A 383 -5.26 2.64 17.41
C ASP A 383 -6.02 1.60 16.54
N ASP A 384 -6.60 0.52 17.11
CA ASP A 384 -7.37 -0.47 16.32
C ASP A 384 -8.67 0.14 15.77
N VAL A 385 -9.35 0.97 16.57
CA VAL A 385 -10.58 1.66 16.18
C VAL A 385 -10.29 2.75 15.14
N VAL A 386 -9.22 3.53 15.33
CA VAL A 386 -8.75 4.52 14.33
C VAL A 386 -8.43 3.85 12.98
N ASN A 387 -7.76 2.69 12.98
CA ASN A 387 -7.49 1.94 11.76
C ASN A 387 -8.77 1.32 11.15
N ALA A 388 -9.83 1.06 11.93
CA ALA A 388 -11.10 0.56 11.42
C ALA A 388 -11.88 1.63 10.65
N TYR A 389 -12.00 2.84 11.21
CA TYR A 389 -12.65 3.98 10.55
C TYR A 389 -12.01 4.36 9.20
N LEU A 390 -10.70 4.11 9.04
CA LEU A 390 -9.97 4.39 7.80
C LEU A 390 -9.76 3.16 6.91
N SER A 391 -10.36 2.00 7.25
CA SER A 391 -10.19 0.77 6.46
C SER A 391 -10.98 0.81 5.15
N GLU A 392 -10.38 0.24 4.09
CA GLU A 392 -10.85 0.31 2.68
C GLU A 392 -11.16 1.73 2.15
N SER A 393 -10.66 2.77 2.82
CA SER A 393 -10.84 4.16 2.41
C SER A 393 -10.23 4.44 1.03
N VAL A 394 -11.02 5.08 0.17
CA VAL A 394 -10.66 5.47 -1.20
C VAL A 394 -10.03 6.87 -1.16
N PRO A 395 -9.07 7.24 -2.04
CA PRO A 395 -8.47 8.59 -2.04
C PRO A 395 -9.49 9.74 -2.21
N GLU A 396 -10.68 9.49 -2.75
CA GLU A 396 -11.76 10.48 -2.84
C GLU A 396 -12.57 10.58 -1.52
N SER A 397 -12.65 9.50 -0.74
CA SER A 397 -13.43 9.44 0.52
C SER A 397 -12.61 9.81 1.75
N ILE A 398 -11.32 9.43 1.82
CA ILE A 398 -10.47 9.53 3.04
C ILE A 398 -10.50 10.90 3.74
N ALA A 399 -10.58 12.01 2.99
CA ALA A 399 -10.66 13.36 3.57
C ALA A 399 -12.06 13.70 4.14
N GLY A 400 -13.11 13.06 3.64
CA GLY A 400 -14.44 13.02 4.24
C GLY A 400 -14.47 12.11 5.46
N ASP A 401 -14.05 10.84 5.31
CA ASP A 401 -14.02 9.81 6.35
C ASP A 401 -13.32 10.31 7.64
N ILE A 402 -12.20 11.03 7.49
CA ILE A 402 -11.49 11.63 8.62
C ILE A 402 -12.35 12.70 9.32
N ARG A 403 -13.04 13.59 8.59
CA ARG A 403 -13.88 14.64 9.19
C ARG A 403 -15.15 14.07 9.83
N SER A 404 -15.84 13.14 9.15
CA SER A 404 -17.16 12.64 9.58
C SER A 404 -17.10 11.53 10.62
N LEU A 405 -16.04 10.70 10.62
CA LEU A 405 -15.93 9.52 11.48
C LEU A 405 -14.81 9.65 12.52
N LEU A 406 -13.59 9.94 12.07
CA LEU A 406 -12.41 9.96 12.94
C LEU A 406 -12.41 11.17 13.90
N MET A 407 -12.65 12.39 13.41
CA MET A 407 -12.60 13.59 14.26
C MET A 407 -13.62 13.56 15.41
N PRO A 408 -14.89 13.16 15.23
CA PRO A 408 -15.83 13.00 16.35
C PRO A 408 -15.37 11.95 17.37
N TYR A 409 -14.83 10.82 16.92
CA TYR A 409 -14.26 9.80 17.81
C TYR A 409 -13.13 10.38 18.68
N LEU A 410 -12.20 11.14 18.08
CA LEU A 410 -11.10 11.78 18.81
C LEU A 410 -11.58 12.85 19.80
N TYR A 411 -12.60 13.65 19.46
CA TYR A 411 -13.20 14.60 20.39
C TYR A 411 -13.95 13.93 21.56
N VAL A 412 -14.62 12.79 21.32
CA VAL A 412 -15.21 12.00 22.41
C VAL A 412 -14.11 11.43 23.32
N LEU A 413 -13.00 10.91 22.78
CA LEU A 413 -11.84 10.49 23.58
C LEU A 413 -11.25 11.64 24.42
N GLU A 414 -11.10 12.83 23.86
CA GLU A 414 -10.65 14.02 24.62
C GLU A 414 -11.62 14.36 25.77
N SER A 415 -12.93 14.39 25.50
CA SER A 415 -13.97 14.63 26.54
C SER A 415 -13.96 13.56 27.65
N ARG A 416 -13.62 12.32 27.32
CA ARG A 416 -13.46 11.20 28.27
C ARG A 416 -12.20 11.38 29.11
N ALA A 417 -11.09 11.81 28.50
CA ALA A 417 -9.85 12.11 29.21
C ALA A 417 -10.01 13.31 30.16
N GLU A 418 -10.73 14.36 29.77
CA GLU A 418 -11.10 15.49 30.65
C GLU A 418 -11.96 15.02 31.83
N ARG A 419 -13.07 14.29 31.57
CA ARG A 419 -13.94 13.74 32.63
C ARG A 419 -13.21 12.80 33.59
N ALA A 420 -12.22 12.04 33.10
CA ALA A 420 -11.36 11.18 33.90
C ALA A 420 -10.24 11.91 34.66
N GLY A 421 -10.18 13.25 34.60
CA GLY A 421 -9.18 14.06 35.29
C GLY A 421 -7.77 13.98 34.69
N LYS A 422 -7.65 13.58 33.42
CA LYS A 422 -6.39 13.47 32.65
C LYS A 422 -6.43 14.32 31.36
N PRO A 423 -6.71 15.63 31.44
CA PRO A 423 -6.78 16.48 30.25
C PRO A 423 -5.45 16.44 29.49
N SER A 424 -5.53 16.16 28.19
CA SER A 424 -4.37 15.96 27.31
C SER A 424 -4.59 16.72 26.00
N SER A 425 -4.28 18.02 26.02
CA SER A 425 -4.50 19.01 24.93
C SER A 425 -3.83 18.71 23.57
N LYS A 426 -3.21 17.55 23.41
CA LYS A 426 -2.61 17.06 22.15
C LYS A 426 -3.12 15.67 21.75
N LEU A 427 -4.07 15.08 22.48
CA LEU A 427 -4.57 13.72 22.22
C LEU A 427 -5.11 13.57 20.79
N VAL A 428 -5.90 14.55 20.34
CA VAL A 428 -6.46 14.60 18.98
C VAL A 428 -5.36 14.75 17.94
N GLU A 429 -4.40 15.65 18.16
CA GLU A 429 -3.25 15.83 17.26
C GLU A 429 -2.41 14.55 17.17
N ASP A 430 -2.02 13.96 18.30
CA ASP A 430 -1.14 12.78 18.36
C ASP A 430 -1.78 11.55 17.68
N TYR A 431 -3.09 11.32 17.86
CA TYR A 431 -3.81 10.24 17.18
C TYR A 431 -4.10 10.53 15.70
N LEU A 432 -4.41 11.78 15.32
CA LEU A 432 -4.56 12.15 13.90
C LEU A 432 -3.21 12.00 13.16
N ASN A 433 -2.12 12.44 13.78
CA ASN A 433 -0.76 12.26 13.29
C ASN A 433 -0.39 10.76 13.22
N SER A 434 -0.77 9.97 14.24
CA SER A 434 -0.63 8.51 14.27
C SER A 434 -1.25 7.84 13.04
N ALA A 435 -2.48 8.25 12.68
CA ALA A 435 -3.24 7.75 11.54
C ALA A 435 -2.65 8.19 10.20
N ILE A 436 -2.40 9.49 9.99
CA ILE A 436 -1.86 10.01 8.73
C ILE A 436 -0.49 9.39 8.41
N LEU A 437 0.31 9.09 9.44
CA LEU A 437 1.60 8.40 9.28
C LEU A 437 1.47 6.89 9.00
N SER A 438 0.34 6.23 9.28
CA SER A 438 0.13 4.82 8.91
C SER A 438 -0.31 4.66 7.44
N LEU A 439 -1.11 5.59 6.90
CA LEU A 439 -1.63 5.56 5.53
C LEU A 439 -0.54 5.39 4.43
N PRO A 440 -0.82 4.66 3.33
CA PRO A 440 0.06 4.66 2.15
C PRO A 440 0.05 6.02 1.43
N LEU A 441 1.07 6.31 0.62
CA LEU A 441 1.24 7.67 0.03
C LEU A 441 0.05 8.14 -0.81
N HIS A 442 -0.64 7.21 -1.50
CA HIS A 442 -1.79 7.55 -2.34
C HIS A 442 -3.05 7.93 -1.55
N LEU A 443 -3.20 7.47 -0.30
CA LEU A 443 -4.26 7.92 0.60
C LEU A 443 -3.84 9.12 1.44
N ALA A 444 -2.55 9.29 1.71
CA ALA A 444 -2.03 10.46 2.42
C ALA A 444 -2.11 11.75 1.57
N LEU A 445 -1.95 11.68 0.25
CA LEU A 445 -2.01 12.85 -0.65
C LEU A 445 -3.33 13.66 -0.49
N PRO A 446 -4.54 13.08 -0.63
CA PRO A 446 -5.80 13.80 -0.41
C PRO A 446 -5.92 14.49 0.97
N VAL A 447 -5.33 13.92 2.02
CA VAL A 447 -5.33 14.52 3.36
C VAL A 447 -4.44 15.76 3.41
N PHE A 448 -3.31 15.76 2.71
CA PHE A 448 -2.50 16.96 2.50
C PHE A 448 -3.21 17.98 1.58
N GLU A 449 -3.96 17.53 0.58
CA GLU A 449 -4.75 18.43 -0.27
C GLU A 449 -5.86 19.15 0.52
N ALA A 450 -6.56 18.43 1.40
CA ALA A 450 -7.55 18.97 2.33
C ALA A 450 -6.93 19.79 3.49
N SER A 451 -5.60 19.86 3.58
CA SER A 451 -4.85 20.64 4.58
C SER A 451 -4.04 21.78 3.96
N LYS A 452 -4.25 22.11 2.68
CA LYS A 452 -3.58 23.23 1.98
C LYS A 452 -3.79 24.57 2.69
N ALA A 453 -2.72 25.36 2.81
CA ALA A 453 -2.74 26.67 3.47
C ALA A 453 -3.64 27.73 2.79
N THR A 454 -4.22 27.42 1.62
CA THR A 454 -5.22 28.24 0.91
C THR A 454 -6.66 28.01 1.37
N ILE A 455 -6.93 26.92 2.09
CA ILE A 455 -8.27 26.52 2.56
C ILE A 455 -8.60 27.24 3.89
N PRO A 456 -9.87 27.61 4.18
CA PRO A 456 -10.27 28.15 5.48
C PRO A 456 -9.91 27.22 6.65
N SER A 457 -9.53 27.77 7.80
CA SER A 457 -9.02 26.98 8.95
C SER A 457 -10.05 26.04 9.60
N ALA A 458 -11.34 26.25 9.37
CA ALA A 458 -12.39 25.32 9.78
C ALA A 458 -12.32 24.02 8.96
N GLU A 459 -12.36 24.12 7.63
CA GLU A 459 -12.37 22.98 6.70
C GLU A 459 -11.06 22.14 6.70
N ARG A 460 -9.97 22.65 7.27
CA ARG A 460 -8.68 21.93 7.29
C ARG A 460 -8.68 20.78 8.29
N ILE A 461 -8.24 19.61 7.82
CA ILE A 461 -7.96 18.45 8.67
C ILE A 461 -6.79 18.77 9.62
N ILE A 462 -5.65 19.21 9.08
CA ILE A 462 -4.51 19.69 9.90
C ILE A 462 -4.56 21.22 9.96
N LYS A 463 -4.82 21.78 11.14
CA LYS A 463 -5.01 23.23 11.32
C LYS A 463 -3.70 24.03 11.39
N ASN A 464 -2.57 23.38 11.70
CA ASN A 464 -1.25 24.02 11.86
C ASN A 464 -0.33 23.76 10.66
N ASP A 465 -0.02 24.81 9.89
CA ASP A 465 0.90 24.81 8.75
C ASP A 465 2.28 24.19 9.05
N LEU A 466 2.80 24.35 10.28
CA LEU A 466 4.07 23.74 10.70
C LEU A 466 3.96 22.23 10.83
N GLU A 467 2.82 21.70 11.27
CA GLU A 467 2.60 20.25 11.41
C GLU A 467 2.33 19.61 10.06
N VAL A 468 1.59 20.25 9.16
CA VAL A 468 1.47 19.84 7.74
C VAL A 468 2.84 19.54 7.15
N ALA A 469 3.80 20.47 7.31
CA ALA A 469 5.15 20.31 6.78
C ALA A 469 5.97 19.23 7.52
N ARG A 470 5.87 19.10 8.85
CA ARG A 470 6.54 18.02 9.61
C ARG A 470 6.03 16.64 9.23
N LEU A 471 4.71 16.48 9.09
CA LEU A 471 4.05 15.24 8.69
C LEU A 471 4.38 14.87 7.26
N ALA A 472 4.39 15.83 6.33
CA ALA A 472 4.80 15.60 4.96
C ALA A 472 6.26 15.13 4.87
N LEU A 473 7.19 15.80 5.57
CA LEU A 473 8.59 15.36 5.64
C LEU A 473 8.74 13.94 6.20
N ALA A 474 8.03 13.60 7.29
CA ALA A 474 8.03 12.26 7.87
C ALA A 474 7.42 11.20 6.94
N CYS A 475 6.31 11.52 6.25
CA CYS A 475 5.67 10.66 5.25
C CYS A 475 6.56 10.39 4.04
N LEU A 476 7.18 11.44 3.49
CA LEU A 476 7.98 11.36 2.27
C LEU A 476 9.31 10.64 2.52
N TYR A 477 10.08 11.03 3.54
CA TYR A 477 11.35 10.37 3.87
C TYR A 477 11.15 8.95 4.45
N GLY A 478 10.01 8.68 5.10
CA GLY A 478 9.66 7.38 5.66
C GLY A 478 9.03 6.39 4.68
N SER A 479 8.72 6.81 3.44
CA SER A 479 8.09 5.91 2.47
C SER A 479 9.02 4.79 1.99
N GLN A 480 8.45 3.59 1.89
CA GLN A 480 9.12 2.39 1.41
C GLN A 480 8.72 2.03 -0.04
N GLU A 481 7.74 2.76 -0.60
CA GLU A 481 7.21 2.57 -1.94
C GLU A 481 8.26 2.89 -3.02
N ARG A 482 8.11 2.30 -4.22
CA ARG A 482 9.04 2.47 -5.34
C ARG A 482 8.30 2.54 -6.68
N GLY A 483 8.90 3.23 -7.64
CA GLY A 483 8.43 3.33 -9.02
C GLY A 483 8.14 4.77 -9.44
N SER A 484 8.00 5.00 -10.76
CA SER A 484 7.87 6.35 -11.31
C SER A 484 6.59 7.10 -10.91
N VAL A 485 5.52 6.38 -10.55
CA VAL A 485 4.24 6.99 -10.12
C VAL A 485 4.36 7.60 -8.73
N VAL A 486 5.10 6.94 -7.84
CA VAL A 486 5.32 7.37 -6.44
C VAL A 486 5.94 8.76 -6.39
N TRP A 487 6.90 9.06 -7.26
CA TRP A 487 7.51 10.39 -7.37
C TRP A 487 6.50 11.47 -7.76
N GLY A 488 5.51 11.16 -8.60
CA GLY A 488 4.41 12.07 -8.92
C GLY A 488 3.59 12.41 -7.68
N SER A 489 3.17 11.41 -6.92
CA SER A 489 2.46 11.61 -5.64
C SER A 489 3.30 12.36 -4.60
N MET A 490 4.61 12.10 -4.54
CA MET A 490 5.53 12.85 -3.66
C MET A 490 5.62 14.33 -4.04
N SER A 491 5.71 14.65 -5.34
CA SER A 491 5.68 16.04 -5.83
C SER A 491 4.33 16.71 -5.57
N SER A 492 3.20 16.02 -5.77
CA SER A 492 1.88 16.59 -5.46
C SER A 492 1.69 16.83 -3.95
N ILE A 493 2.24 15.98 -3.07
CA ILE A 493 2.27 16.26 -1.62
C ILE A 493 3.11 17.51 -1.34
N PHE A 494 4.26 17.68 -2.01
CA PHE A 494 5.09 18.88 -1.89
C PHE A 494 4.39 20.15 -2.37
N GLU A 495 3.62 20.09 -3.46
CA GLU A 495 2.78 21.18 -3.98
C GLU A 495 1.64 21.59 -3.02
N CYS A 496 1.31 20.76 -2.01
CA CYS A 496 0.34 21.11 -0.98
C CYS A 496 0.91 21.94 0.19
N LEU A 497 2.24 22.03 0.29
CA LEU A 497 2.91 22.57 1.48
C LEU A 497 2.90 24.11 1.50
N PRO A 498 2.87 24.73 2.69
CA PRO A 498 2.90 26.17 2.82
C PRO A 498 4.23 26.75 2.33
N VAL A 499 4.14 27.74 1.42
CA VAL A 499 5.31 28.48 0.94
C VAL A 499 5.65 29.59 1.94
N TRP A 500 6.92 29.66 2.35
CA TRP A 500 7.40 30.59 3.38
C TRP A 500 8.53 31.49 2.86
N GLU A 501 8.35 32.81 2.93
CA GLU A 501 9.40 33.78 2.58
C GLU A 501 10.32 34.06 3.78
N LEU A 502 11.53 33.49 3.78
CA LEU A 502 12.51 33.72 4.85
C LEU A 502 13.12 35.13 4.80
N THR A 503 12.67 36.01 5.69
CA THR A 503 13.24 37.36 5.89
C THR A 503 14.50 37.35 6.76
N GLY A 504 15.50 36.55 6.36
CA GLY A 504 16.77 36.40 7.08
C GLY A 504 17.25 34.94 7.09
N ALA A 505 18.57 34.76 7.02
CA ALA A 505 19.20 33.45 7.09
C ALA A 505 20.25 33.45 8.22
N ASP A 506 19.82 33.04 9.41
CA ASP A 506 20.72 32.89 10.56
C ASP A 506 21.48 31.55 10.43
N ALA A 507 22.81 31.62 10.53
CA ALA A 507 23.68 30.44 10.34
C ALA A 507 23.43 29.32 11.36
N ALA A 508 22.82 29.62 12.51
CA ALA A 508 22.41 28.63 13.50
C ALA A 508 21.31 27.71 12.97
N ASP A 509 20.32 28.23 12.24
CA ASP A 509 19.25 27.43 11.64
C ASP A 509 19.80 26.53 10.51
N GLU A 510 20.82 26.99 9.78
CA GLU A 510 21.55 26.15 8.82
C GLU A 510 22.26 24.98 9.52
N GLU A 511 22.97 25.20 10.61
CA GLU A 511 23.60 24.12 11.39
C GLU A 511 22.56 23.14 11.98
N LEU A 512 21.40 23.62 12.44
CA LEU A 512 20.29 22.78 12.90
C LEU A 512 19.66 21.93 11.78
N THR A 513 19.50 22.46 10.57
CA THR A 513 19.04 21.63 9.42
C THR A 513 20.06 20.57 9.01
N SER A 514 21.35 20.92 8.93
CA SER A 514 22.38 19.94 8.56
C SER A 514 22.47 18.78 9.56
N THR A 515 22.46 19.08 10.86
CA THR A 515 22.61 18.06 11.91
C THR A 515 21.38 17.15 12.06
N THR A 516 20.17 17.68 11.86
CA THR A 516 18.95 16.85 11.80
C THR A 516 18.90 15.99 10.54
N ILE A 517 19.23 16.55 9.37
CA ILE A 517 19.29 15.80 8.09
C ILE A 517 20.36 14.71 8.10
N ASP A 518 21.56 15.01 8.60
CA ASP A 518 22.62 14.01 8.77
C ASP A 518 22.17 12.89 9.71
N SER A 519 21.48 13.21 10.81
CA SER A 519 20.93 12.23 11.76
C SER A 519 19.86 11.34 11.13
N ILE A 520 18.93 11.92 10.35
CA ILE A 520 17.92 11.16 9.60
C ILE A 520 18.59 10.27 8.55
N SER A 521 19.61 10.76 7.83
CA SER A 521 20.35 9.96 6.84
C SER A 521 21.03 8.75 7.50
N ALA A 522 21.59 8.91 8.69
CA ALA A 522 22.22 7.83 9.45
C ALA A 522 21.22 6.82 10.00
N PHE A 523 19.99 7.25 10.33
CA PHE A 523 18.90 6.41 10.82
C PHE A 523 18.19 5.63 9.70
N VAL A 524 18.04 6.22 8.51
CA VAL A 524 17.38 5.59 7.35
C VAL A 524 18.34 4.68 6.55
N ARG A 525 19.66 4.88 6.66
CA ARG A 525 20.68 4.04 6.00
C ARG A 525 20.57 2.58 6.46
N PRO A 526 20.37 1.59 5.56
CA PRO A 526 20.18 0.19 5.97
C PRO A 526 21.38 -0.40 6.72
N SER A 527 21.28 -0.48 8.04
CA SER A 527 22.27 -1.15 8.88
C SER A 527 22.04 -2.65 8.89
N ALA A 528 23.12 -3.44 8.75
CA ALA A 528 23.08 -4.90 8.85
C ALA A 528 22.74 -5.43 10.26
N SER A 529 22.44 -4.55 11.22
CA SER A 529 22.01 -4.87 12.59
C SER A 529 20.55 -4.49 12.90
N ALA A 530 19.83 -3.88 11.96
CA ALA A 530 18.42 -3.50 12.14
C ALA A 530 17.51 -4.53 11.46
N THR A 531 16.51 -5.04 12.19
CA THR A 531 15.59 -6.07 11.68
C THR A 531 14.51 -5.48 10.77
N GLU A 532 14.10 -4.25 11.02
CA GLU A 532 12.96 -3.57 10.40
C GLU A 532 13.37 -2.15 9.92
N PRO A 533 12.75 -1.62 8.86
CA PRO A 533 12.98 -0.24 8.42
C PRO A 533 12.36 0.77 9.41
N PRO A 534 12.89 2.00 9.51
CA PRO A 534 12.35 3.01 10.41
C PRO A 534 10.92 3.41 10.05
N THR A 535 10.07 3.57 11.07
CA THR A 535 8.66 3.95 10.91
C THR A 535 8.54 5.44 10.60
N LYS A 536 7.49 5.84 9.89
CA LYS A 536 7.19 7.28 9.68
C LYS A 536 6.95 8.01 11.01
N LYS A 537 6.37 7.33 12.01
CA LYS A 537 6.24 7.80 13.40
C LYS A 537 7.60 8.12 14.05
N ASP A 538 8.62 7.27 13.84
CA ASP A 538 9.98 7.50 14.36
C ASP A 538 10.64 8.73 13.73
N LEU A 539 10.37 8.98 12.44
CA LEU A 539 10.92 10.13 11.71
C LEU A 539 10.30 11.47 12.15
N LEU A 540 9.01 11.50 12.50
CA LEU A 540 8.34 12.73 12.97
C LEU A 540 9.06 13.34 14.20
N ILE A 541 9.63 12.50 15.06
CA ILE A 541 10.38 12.91 16.26
C ILE A 541 11.57 13.83 15.92
N PHE A 542 12.21 13.64 14.76
CA PHE A 542 13.33 14.48 14.31
C PHE A 542 12.87 15.86 13.80
N PHE A 543 11.61 15.98 13.34
CA PHE A 543 11.07 17.23 12.77
C PHE A 543 10.32 18.10 13.79
N HIS A 544 9.79 17.54 14.87
CA HIS A 544 9.19 18.30 15.98
C HIS A 544 10.08 19.43 16.57
N PRO A 545 11.37 19.22 16.89
CA PRO A 545 12.20 20.25 17.51
C PRO A 545 12.66 21.35 16.54
N LEU A 546 12.40 21.22 15.22
CA LEU A 546 12.86 22.22 14.25
C LEU A 546 12.00 23.50 14.29
N PRO A 547 12.63 24.70 14.32
CA PRO A 547 11.94 25.97 14.15
C PRO A 547 11.55 26.19 12.67
N PHE A 548 10.62 27.13 12.45
CA PHE A 548 10.10 27.55 11.14
C PHE A 548 11.19 27.74 10.06
N ALA A 549 12.25 28.49 10.36
CA ALA A 549 13.32 28.80 9.40
C ALA A 549 14.10 27.54 8.98
N SER A 550 14.39 26.65 9.93
CA SER A 550 15.00 25.35 9.65
C SER A 550 14.06 24.44 8.85
N LEU A 551 12.76 24.45 9.16
CA LEU A 551 11.76 23.65 8.45
C LEU A 551 11.65 24.09 6.98
N SER A 552 11.59 25.39 6.70
CA SER A 552 11.60 25.92 5.33
C SER A 552 12.83 25.46 4.54
N ARG A 553 14.02 25.52 5.14
CA ARG A 553 15.26 25.05 4.51
C ARG A 553 15.29 23.54 4.31
N ALA A 554 14.57 22.76 5.12
CA ALA A 554 14.37 21.33 4.88
C ALA A 554 13.40 21.06 3.70
N LEU A 555 12.43 21.95 3.44
CA LEU A 555 11.60 21.93 2.24
C LEU A 555 12.40 22.30 0.98
N ASP A 556 13.27 23.31 1.04
CA ASP A 556 14.18 23.66 -0.07
C ASP A 556 15.10 22.46 -0.45
N ILE A 557 15.57 21.72 0.55
CA ILE A 557 16.40 20.52 0.34
C ILE A 557 15.57 19.36 -0.24
N LEU A 558 14.31 19.21 0.23
CA LEU A 558 13.37 18.21 -0.28
C LEU A 558 13.08 18.41 -1.77
N ASP A 559 12.80 19.64 -2.24
CA ASP A 559 12.59 19.95 -3.67
C ASP A 559 13.76 19.45 -4.54
N VAL A 560 14.98 19.79 -4.14
CA VAL A 560 16.21 19.34 -4.83
C VAL A 560 16.38 17.81 -4.83
N GLN A 561 15.91 17.11 -3.78
CA GLN A 561 15.88 15.65 -3.77
C GLN A 561 14.73 15.06 -4.61
N LEU A 562 13.59 15.74 -4.73
CA LEU A 562 12.47 15.34 -5.60
C LEU A 562 12.84 15.50 -7.09
N GLU A 563 13.42 16.63 -7.54
CA GLU A 563 13.95 16.74 -8.92
C GLU A 563 15.02 15.67 -9.16
N SER A 564 15.91 15.45 -8.19
CA SER A 564 16.94 14.40 -8.29
C SER A 564 16.34 13.01 -8.43
N GLY A 565 15.32 12.68 -7.65
CA GLY A 565 14.62 11.40 -7.67
C GLY A 565 13.86 11.14 -8.96
N GLU A 566 13.10 12.14 -9.46
CA GLU A 566 12.36 12.05 -10.72
C GLU A 566 13.32 11.85 -11.90
N ILE A 567 14.42 12.60 -11.97
CA ILE A 567 15.48 12.40 -12.97
C ILE A 567 16.06 10.99 -12.90
N LEU A 568 16.39 10.48 -11.70
CA LEU A 568 16.96 9.13 -11.55
C LEU A 568 15.97 8.04 -11.98
N ALA A 569 14.69 8.15 -11.58
CA ALA A 569 13.62 7.24 -11.98
C ALA A 569 13.39 7.24 -13.50
N ARG A 570 13.43 8.41 -14.14
CA ARG A 570 13.33 8.58 -15.61
C ARG A 570 14.38 7.80 -16.40
N TRP A 571 15.56 7.55 -15.80
CA TRP A 571 16.64 6.74 -16.38
C TRP A 571 16.67 5.28 -15.87
N GLY A 572 15.64 4.85 -15.12
CA GLY A 572 15.50 3.51 -14.55
C GLY A 572 16.30 3.25 -13.27
N VAL A 573 16.82 4.31 -12.63
CA VAL A 573 17.60 4.22 -11.39
C VAL A 573 16.69 4.45 -10.19
N GLU A 574 15.89 3.44 -9.84
CA GLU A 574 15.01 3.53 -8.67
C GLU A 574 15.82 3.61 -7.37
N GLN A 575 15.57 4.64 -6.57
CA GLN A 575 16.06 4.85 -5.21
C GLN A 575 14.86 5.27 -4.33
N ARG A 576 14.94 5.08 -3.01
CA ARG A 576 14.00 5.71 -2.06
C ARG A 576 14.48 7.13 -1.73
N LEU A 577 13.57 8.05 -1.45
CA LEU A 577 13.92 9.44 -1.08
C LEU A 577 14.88 9.50 0.13
N GLY A 578 14.63 8.70 1.17
CA GLY A 578 15.53 8.56 2.32
C GLY A 578 16.88 7.89 2.03
N GLU A 579 17.05 7.17 0.91
CA GLU A 579 18.36 6.68 0.46
C GLU A 579 19.18 7.81 -0.17
N LEU A 580 18.56 8.69 -0.96
CA LEU A 580 19.23 9.83 -1.59
C LEU A 580 19.89 10.75 -0.54
N LEU A 581 19.25 10.90 0.62
CA LEU A 581 19.74 11.69 1.75
C LEU A 581 21.09 11.20 2.31
N GLY A 582 21.39 9.91 2.24
CA GLY A 582 22.73 9.38 2.57
C GLY A 582 23.74 9.61 1.44
N VAL A 583 23.28 9.49 0.18
CA VAL A 583 24.11 9.63 -1.01
C VAL A 583 24.59 11.08 -1.21
N THR A 584 23.82 12.11 -0.84
CA THR A 584 24.24 13.53 -0.96
C THR A 584 25.49 13.89 -0.16
N GLY A 585 25.76 13.19 0.94
CA GLY A 585 27.00 13.33 1.72
C GLY A 585 28.17 12.45 1.22
N ASP A 586 27.88 11.21 0.83
CA ASP A 586 28.93 10.18 0.64
C ASP A 586 29.45 10.11 -0.82
N LYS A 587 30.57 10.82 -1.09
CA LYS A 587 31.17 10.92 -2.45
C LYS A 587 31.37 9.57 -3.18
N LYS A 588 31.62 8.47 -2.46
CA LYS A 588 31.74 7.13 -3.06
C LYS A 588 30.40 6.65 -3.61
N GLU A 589 29.34 6.80 -2.83
CA GLU A 589 27.99 6.38 -3.22
C GLU A 589 27.48 7.26 -4.38
N GLN A 590 27.88 8.54 -4.46
CA GLN A 590 27.65 9.37 -5.64
C GLN A 590 28.38 8.84 -6.87
N THR A 591 29.65 8.41 -6.77
CA THR A 591 30.33 7.78 -7.91
C THR A 591 29.64 6.49 -8.35
N ASP A 592 29.12 5.69 -7.42
CA ASP A 592 28.41 4.45 -7.75
C ASP A 592 27.00 4.72 -8.30
N LEU A 593 26.28 5.73 -7.81
CA LEU A 593 25.01 6.20 -8.36
C LEU A 593 25.20 6.73 -9.79
N ALA A 594 26.22 7.56 -10.03
CA ALA A 594 26.60 8.02 -11.36
C ALA A 594 26.98 6.86 -12.30
N ASN A 595 27.71 5.86 -11.80
CA ASN A 595 28.04 4.64 -12.56
C ASN A 595 26.78 3.81 -12.89
N LYS A 596 25.82 3.68 -11.97
CA LYS A 596 24.51 3.02 -12.23
C LYS A 596 23.74 3.80 -13.30
N LEU A 597 23.60 5.11 -13.13
CA LEU A 597 22.87 6.01 -14.03
C LEU A 597 23.36 5.93 -15.48
N VAL A 598 24.66 6.08 -15.72
CA VAL A 598 25.19 6.04 -17.09
C VAL A 598 25.13 4.62 -17.68
N ARG A 599 25.15 3.55 -16.85
CA ARG A 599 25.01 2.16 -17.34
C ARG A 599 23.57 1.77 -17.65
N GLN A 600 22.60 2.11 -16.80
CA GLN A 600 21.17 1.84 -17.05
C GLN A 600 20.63 2.74 -18.15
N GLY A 601 20.91 4.06 -18.07
CA GLY A 601 20.62 5.01 -19.14
C GLY A 601 21.29 4.61 -20.45
N GLY A 602 22.58 4.22 -20.43
CA GLY A 602 23.28 3.73 -21.61
C GLY A 602 22.70 2.45 -22.22
N SER A 603 22.12 1.56 -21.41
CA SER A 603 21.41 0.36 -21.88
C SER A 603 20.05 0.70 -22.49
N SER A 604 19.31 1.66 -21.92
CA SER A 604 18.08 2.19 -22.51
C SER A 604 18.38 2.90 -23.85
N LEU A 605 19.51 3.62 -23.90
CA LEU A 605 20.02 4.34 -25.07
C LEU A 605 20.75 3.45 -26.10
N ALA A 606 20.69 2.11 -26.01
CA ALA A 606 21.50 1.20 -26.83
C ALA A 606 21.26 1.30 -28.35
N GLY A 607 20.13 1.85 -28.80
CA GLY A 607 19.84 2.21 -30.19
C GLY A 607 19.52 3.70 -30.41
N ALA A 608 19.75 4.55 -29.41
CA ALA A 608 19.25 5.92 -29.40
C ALA A 608 20.11 6.90 -30.22
N ARG A 609 19.45 7.96 -30.69
CA ARG A 609 20.12 9.09 -31.35
C ARG A 609 20.98 9.88 -30.38
N GLU A 610 21.89 10.65 -30.95
CA GLU A 610 22.80 11.59 -30.27
C GLU A 610 22.11 12.48 -29.22
N GLU A 611 20.84 12.84 -29.44
CA GLU A 611 20.00 13.61 -28.52
C GLU A 611 19.77 12.94 -27.15
N GLY A 612 19.57 11.62 -27.09
CA GLY A 612 19.32 10.93 -25.82
C GLY A 612 20.53 10.97 -24.89
N TRP A 613 21.72 10.81 -25.48
CA TRP A 613 22.99 11.01 -24.78
C TRP A 613 23.23 12.47 -24.37
N ARG A 614 22.76 13.48 -25.13
CA ARG A 614 22.76 14.88 -24.64
C ARG A 614 21.92 15.00 -23.38
N ARG A 615 20.66 14.55 -23.41
CA ARG A 615 19.74 14.62 -22.27
C ARG A 615 20.33 13.97 -21.03
N LEU A 616 20.97 12.80 -21.15
CA LEU A 616 21.66 12.15 -20.04
C LEU A 616 22.80 13.01 -19.45
N TRP A 617 23.59 13.71 -20.28
CA TRP A 617 24.62 14.64 -19.80
C TRP A 617 24.04 15.92 -19.19
N ASP A 618 22.92 16.41 -19.72
CA ASP A 618 22.24 17.61 -19.24
C ASP A 618 21.52 17.34 -17.90
N ASP A 619 20.85 16.19 -17.76
CA ASP A 619 20.28 15.67 -16.50
C ASP A 619 21.39 15.37 -15.46
N MET A 620 22.54 14.79 -15.86
CA MET A 620 23.68 14.55 -14.97
C MET A 620 24.35 15.86 -14.49
N GLN A 621 24.13 16.99 -15.17
CA GLN A 621 24.53 18.30 -14.68
C GLN A 621 23.50 18.86 -13.69
N ARG A 622 22.19 18.69 -13.92
CA ARG A 622 21.12 19.06 -12.96
C ARG A 622 21.26 18.33 -11.63
N LEU A 623 21.46 17.00 -11.68
CA LEU A 623 21.75 16.16 -10.50
C LEU A 623 22.97 16.61 -9.68
N ALA A 624 23.83 17.46 -10.24
CA ALA A 624 25.00 18.02 -9.58
C ALA A 624 24.99 19.56 -9.54
N SER A 625 23.79 20.13 -9.61
CA SER A 625 23.51 21.54 -9.37
C SER A 625 23.41 21.83 -7.86
N GLY A 626 23.34 23.11 -7.53
CA GLY A 626 23.14 23.62 -6.18
C GLY A 626 24.41 23.79 -5.35
N GLU A 627 24.32 24.61 -4.30
CA GLU A 627 25.43 25.01 -3.42
C GLU A 627 25.04 24.85 -1.95
N GLY A 628 26.02 24.87 -1.04
CA GLY A 628 25.77 24.75 0.41
C GLY A 628 25.12 23.40 0.76
N LEU A 629 23.94 23.43 1.37
CA LEU A 629 23.10 22.25 1.65
C LEU A 629 22.23 21.81 0.46
N LEU A 630 21.92 22.71 -0.47
CA LEU A 630 21.00 22.48 -1.59
C LEU A 630 21.63 21.67 -2.74
N LYS A 631 22.49 20.69 -2.42
CA LYS A 631 23.18 19.87 -3.42
C LYS A 631 22.26 18.78 -3.95
N GLY A 632 22.15 18.68 -5.27
CA GLY A 632 21.58 17.51 -5.93
C GLY A 632 22.38 16.23 -5.62
N ALA A 633 21.80 15.06 -5.94
CA ALA A 633 22.34 13.74 -5.58
C ALA A 633 23.78 13.42 -6.07
N LEU A 634 24.36 14.22 -6.96
CA LEU A 634 25.74 14.11 -7.46
C LEU A 634 26.61 15.36 -7.18
N GLY A 635 26.16 16.26 -6.29
CA GLY A 635 26.76 17.57 -6.06
C GLY A 635 28.16 17.60 -5.42
N THR A 636 28.69 16.48 -4.90
CA THR A 636 30.09 16.40 -4.42
C THR A 636 31.07 15.94 -5.51
N LEU A 637 30.57 15.46 -6.65
CA LEU A 637 31.39 15.06 -7.79
C LEU A 637 31.82 16.27 -8.60
N THR A 638 33.11 16.45 -8.80
CA THR A 638 33.61 17.53 -9.68
C THR A 638 33.16 17.30 -11.12
N LEU A 639 33.03 18.38 -11.90
CA LEU A 639 32.67 18.32 -13.32
C LEU A 639 33.55 17.33 -14.11
N GLN A 640 34.84 17.24 -13.76
CA GLN A 640 35.80 16.32 -14.37
C GLN A 640 35.55 14.85 -14.01
N GLU A 641 35.13 14.56 -12.78
CA GLU A 641 34.76 13.20 -12.36
C GLU A 641 33.45 12.76 -13.02
N ARG A 642 32.45 13.65 -13.10
CA ARG A 642 31.19 13.40 -13.82
C ARG A 642 31.44 13.16 -15.31
N GLY A 643 32.24 14.02 -15.95
CA GLY A 643 32.64 13.88 -17.35
C GLY A 643 33.42 12.59 -17.64
N ARG A 644 34.27 12.15 -16.71
CA ARG A 644 34.99 10.87 -16.80
C ARG A 644 34.04 9.67 -16.76
N ILE A 645 33.10 9.64 -15.81
CA ILE A 645 32.11 8.56 -15.66
C ILE A 645 31.20 8.49 -16.88
N TYR A 646 30.64 9.63 -17.30
CA TYR A 646 29.81 9.75 -18.50
C TYR A 646 30.53 9.27 -19.77
N LEU A 647 31.78 9.68 -19.98
CA LEU A 647 32.57 9.23 -21.12
C LEU A 647 32.85 7.71 -21.08
N GLY A 648 33.11 7.14 -19.91
CA GLY A 648 33.32 5.69 -19.76
C GLY A 648 32.08 4.85 -20.10
N GLY A 649 30.90 5.27 -19.63
CA GLY A 649 29.63 4.63 -20.00
C GLY A 649 29.29 4.81 -21.49
N LEU A 650 29.53 5.99 -22.06
CA LEU A 650 29.33 6.23 -23.48
C LEU A 650 30.28 5.38 -24.36
N LEU A 651 31.52 5.17 -23.95
CA LEU A 651 32.47 4.29 -24.65
C LEU A 651 32.09 2.81 -24.55
N SER A 652 31.65 2.34 -23.39
CA SER A 652 31.21 0.94 -23.20
C SER A 652 29.91 0.61 -23.94
N SER A 653 29.12 1.61 -24.36
CA SER A 653 28.00 1.42 -25.29
C SER A 653 28.40 1.04 -26.73
N GLY A 654 29.68 1.21 -27.11
CA GLY A 654 30.19 0.94 -28.45
C GLY A 654 29.83 1.98 -29.53
N ASN A 655 29.06 3.02 -29.22
CA ASN A 655 28.58 4.02 -30.18
C ASN A 655 29.61 5.12 -30.51
N PHE A 656 30.79 4.72 -31.00
CA PHE A 656 31.99 5.56 -31.15
C PHE A 656 31.81 6.84 -31.98
N ASP A 657 30.88 6.88 -32.95
CA ASP A 657 30.54 8.10 -33.70
C ASP A 657 29.79 9.15 -32.86
N ILE A 658 28.94 8.71 -31.93
CA ILE A 658 28.31 9.60 -30.95
C ILE A 658 29.39 10.06 -29.95
N THR A 659 30.27 9.16 -29.50
CA THR A 659 31.39 9.51 -28.60
C THR A 659 32.29 10.60 -29.18
N ARG A 660 32.70 10.49 -30.46
CA ARG A 660 33.52 11.52 -31.15
C ARG A 660 32.86 12.89 -31.24
N LYS A 661 31.53 12.97 -31.22
CA LYS A 661 30.78 14.24 -31.17
C LYS A 661 30.67 14.76 -29.73
N MET A 662 30.33 13.88 -28.78
CA MET A 662 30.19 14.25 -27.37
C MET A 662 31.50 14.72 -26.75
N ILE A 663 32.64 14.12 -27.11
CA ILE A 663 33.96 14.59 -26.66
C ILE A 663 34.18 16.06 -26.99
N LYS A 664 33.76 16.53 -28.18
CA LYS A 664 33.90 17.95 -28.55
C LYS A 664 33.02 18.87 -27.69
N ARG A 665 31.84 18.40 -27.28
CA ARG A 665 30.98 19.11 -26.32
C ARG A 665 31.63 19.12 -24.94
N LEU A 666 32.01 17.96 -24.41
CA LEU A 666 32.66 17.80 -23.10
C LEU A 666 33.98 18.60 -22.96
N GLN A 667 34.72 18.80 -24.05
CA GLN A 667 35.88 19.68 -24.11
C GLN A 667 35.50 21.17 -24.12
N GLY A 668 34.40 21.54 -24.79
CA GLY A 668 33.86 22.91 -24.77
C GLY A 668 33.26 23.29 -23.42
N ASP A 669 32.57 22.35 -22.77
CA ASP A 669 32.01 22.45 -21.42
C ASP A 669 33.12 22.43 -20.32
N GLY A 670 34.39 22.18 -20.69
CA GLY A 670 35.52 22.06 -19.75
C GLY A 670 35.53 20.79 -18.89
N ALA A 671 34.60 19.86 -19.14
CA ALA A 671 34.38 18.66 -18.34
C ALA A 671 35.40 17.55 -18.58
N VAL A 672 36.06 17.49 -19.75
CA VAL A 672 37.06 16.45 -20.05
C VAL A 672 38.23 17.04 -20.85
N ASP A 673 39.45 16.70 -20.45
CA ASP A 673 40.72 17.15 -21.06
C ASP A 673 41.39 16.00 -21.85
N ALA A 674 42.35 16.33 -22.72
CA ALA A 674 43.04 15.36 -23.58
C ALA A 674 43.65 14.18 -22.79
N VAL A 675 44.21 14.45 -21.61
CA VAL A 675 44.82 13.42 -20.74
C VAL A 675 43.76 12.49 -20.13
N THR A 676 42.59 13.02 -19.76
CA THR A 676 41.52 12.19 -19.21
C THR A 676 40.78 11.39 -20.30
N ILE A 677 40.67 11.91 -21.53
CA ILE A 677 40.21 11.13 -22.69
C ILE A 677 41.13 9.93 -22.94
N GLU A 678 42.45 10.15 -23.05
CA GLU A 678 43.41 9.05 -23.26
C GLU A 678 43.30 7.99 -22.18
N LYS A 679 43.22 8.40 -20.90
CA LYS A 679 43.08 7.48 -19.78
C LYS A 679 41.80 6.65 -19.85
N VAL A 680 40.63 7.27 -20.06
CA VAL A 680 39.35 6.54 -20.10
C VAL A 680 39.25 5.64 -21.33
N VAL A 681 39.76 6.06 -22.48
CA VAL A 681 39.79 5.24 -23.71
C VAL A 681 40.70 4.01 -23.54
N LEU A 682 41.82 4.14 -22.82
CA LEU A 682 42.66 2.99 -22.46
C LEU A 682 42.01 2.08 -21.40
N GLU A 683 41.38 2.63 -20.37
CA GLU A 683 40.67 1.86 -19.33
C GLU A 683 39.51 1.04 -19.92
N THR A 684 38.60 1.70 -20.66
CA THR A 684 37.45 1.03 -21.29
C THR A 684 37.85 0.04 -22.38
N SER A 685 38.84 0.34 -23.22
CA SER A 685 39.36 -0.62 -24.21
C SER A 685 39.86 -1.90 -23.53
N ARG A 686 40.53 -1.78 -22.37
CA ARG A 686 41.04 -2.94 -21.61
C ARG A 686 39.94 -3.76 -20.97
N GLU A 687 38.90 -3.14 -20.44
CA GLU A 687 37.72 -3.83 -19.90
C GLU A 687 36.99 -4.61 -21.01
N ILE A 688 36.73 -3.96 -22.15
CA ILE A 688 36.12 -4.58 -23.32
C ILE A 688 36.99 -5.73 -23.84
N TYR A 689 38.32 -5.56 -23.90
CA TYR A 689 39.28 -6.61 -24.27
C TYR A 689 39.24 -7.81 -23.31
N ILE A 690 39.22 -7.59 -21.99
CA ILE A 690 39.16 -8.66 -20.97
C ILE A 690 37.84 -9.44 -21.07
N SER A 691 36.74 -8.77 -21.45
CA SER A 691 35.44 -9.42 -21.68
C SER A 691 35.36 -10.25 -22.96
N ALA A 692 36.35 -10.16 -23.87
CA ALA A 692 36.28 -10.78 -25.18
C ALA A 692 36.51 -12.30 -25.13
N LYS A 693 35.53 -13.07 -25.63
CA LYS A 693 35.59 -14.54 -25.71
C LYS A 693 36.51 -15.05 -26.84
N SER A 694 36.80 -14.23 -27.84
CA SER A 694 37.55 -14.59 -29.05
C SER A 694 38.59 -13.53 -29.40
N GLY A 695 39.76 -13.94 -29.88
CA GLY A 695 40.83 -13.02 -30.29
C GLY A 695 40.59 -12.28 -31.61
N ASN A 696 39.60 -12.68 -32.43
CA ASN A 696 39.37 -12.13 -33.77
C ASN A 696 39.05 -10.62 -33.78
N LEU A 697 39.96 -9.82 -34.33
CA LEU A 697 39.87 -8.36 -34.50
C LEU A 697 38.59 -7.88 -35.21
N HIS A 698 37.99 -8.69 -36.07
CA HIS A 698 36.87 -8.26 -36.93
C HIS A 698 35.48 -8.48 -36.33
N SER A 699 35.36 -9.12 -35.17
CA SER A 699 34.06 -9.55 -34.61
C SER A 699 33.94 -9.39 -33.10
N GLY A 700 32.77 -8.96 -32.63
CA GLY A 700 32.44 -8.87 -31.20
C GLY A 700 33.31 -7.89 -30.42
N ASN A 701 33.48 -8.14 -29.12
CA ASN A 701 34.11 -7.21 -28.19
C ASN A 701 35.55 -6.86 -28.57
N MET A 702 36.30 -7.76 -29.21
CA MET A 702 37.66 -7.46 -29.67
C MET A 702 37.70 -6.34 -30.73
N LYS A 703 36.71 -6.31 -31.64
CA LYS A 703 36.53 -5.20 -32.57
C LYS A 703 36.22 -3.89 -31.82
N LEU A 704 35.29 -3.95 -30.86
CA LEU A 704 34.90 -2.78 -30.06
C LEU A 704 36.10 -2.23 -29.24
N ALA A 705 36.95 -3.09 -28.70
CA ALA A 705 38.17 -2.70 -28.00
C ALA A 705 39.18 -1.98 -28.91
N TYR A 706 39.28 -2.37 -30.19
CA TYR A 706 40.11 -1.70 -31.19
C TYR A 706 39.51 -0.38 -31.68
N ASP A 707 38.21 -0.37 -32.02
CA ASP A 707 37.49 0.82 -32.51
C ASP A 707 37.39 1.92 -31.43
N CYS A 708 37.33 1.53 -30.15
CA CYS A 708 37.46 2.44 -28.99
C CYS A 708 38.78 3.24 -29.05
N LEU A 709 39.90 2.58 -29.38
CA LEU A 709 41.23 3.20 -29.52
C LEU A 709 41.35 4.10 -30.77
N LEU A 710 40.31 4.20 -31.61
CA LEU A 710 40.20 5.16 -32.72
C LEU A 710 39.41 6.43 -32.34
N VAL A 711 38.89 6.53 -31.12
CA VAL A 711 38.15 7.71 -30.64
C VAL A 711 39.10 8.83 -30.19
N ALA A 712 40.23 8.47 -29.59
CA ALA A 712 41.24 9.41 -29.08
C ALA A 712 42.35 9.70 -30.12
N PRO A 713 43.06 10.86 -30.02
CA PRO A 713 44.27 11.10 -30.81
C PRO A 713 45.37 10.07 -30.51
N SER A 714 46.20 9.75 -31.50
CA SER A 714 47.19 8.67 -31.42
C SER A 714 48.38 8.99 -30.50
N SER A 715 48.23 8.73 -29.21
CA SER A 715 49.32 8.67 -28.23
C SER A 715 50.10 7.35 -28.32
N LYS A 716 51.33 7.33 -27.78
CA LYS A 716 52.21 6.16 -27.73
C LYS A 716 51.59 4.98 -26.96
N ALA A 717 50.84 5.26 -25.89
CA ALA A 717 50.16 4.22 -25.12
C ALA A 717 49.02 3.58 -25.94
N ILE A 718 48.24 4.41 -26.63
CA ILE A 718 47.16 3.99 -27.54
C ILE A 718 47.73 3.15 -28.71
N THR A 719 48.86 3.54 -29.30
CA THR A 719 49.49 2.72 -30.36
C THR A 719 49.97 1.36 -29.83
N SER A 720 50.60 1.31 -28.64
CA SER A 720 51.01 0.03 -28.06
C SER A 720 49.83 -0.88 -27.68
N GLU A 721 48.71 -0.32 -27.23
CA GLU A 721 47.49 -1.08 -26.93
C GLU A 721 46.84 -1.63 -28.21
N ARG A 722 46.82 -0.85 -29.30
CA ARG A 722 46.36 -1.31 -30.63
C ARG A 722 47.26 -2.40 -31.21
N GLU A 723 48.57 -2.24 -31.11
CA GLU A 723 49.56 -3.25 -31.53
C GLU A 723 49.36 -4.56 -30.76
N TYR A 724 49.13 -4.49 -29.44
CA TYR A 724 48.86 -5.65 -28.59
C TYR A 724 47.55 -6.37 -28.96
N ILE A 725 46.49 -5.63 -29.29
CA ILE A 725 45.22 -6.20 -29.81
C ILE A 725 45.44 -6.89 -31.16
N GLU A 726 46.20 -6.28 -32.08
CA GLU A 726 46.55 -6.91 -33.36
C GLU A 726 47.42 -8.17 -33.19
N ALA A 727 48.33 -8.18 -32.22
CA ALA A 727 49.09 -9.38 -31.86
C ALA A 727 48.16 -10.48 -31.33
N THR A 728 47.23 -10.15 -30.44
CA THR A 728 46.24 -11.09 -29.88
C THR A 728 45.42 -11.75 -30.98
N SER A 729 44.91 -10.97 -31.94
CA SER A 729 44.15 -11.53 -33.07
C SER A 729 44.97 -12.48 -33.92
N ARG A 730 46.24 -12.16 -34.19
CA ARG A 730 47.14 -13.02 -34.96
C ARG A 730 47.56 -14.28 -34.19
N LEU A 731 47.78 -14.19 -32.88
CA LEU A 731 48.01 -15.37 -32.03
C LEU A 731 46.82 -16.32 -32.09
N SER A 732 45.58 -15.80 -31.98
CA SER A 732 44.35 -16.59 -32.11
C SER A 732 44.05 -17.11 -33.53
N SER A 733 44.87 -16.78 -34.53
CA SER A 733 44.78 -17.35 -35.88
C SER A 733 45.53 -18.68 -36.01
N PHE A 734 46.37 -19.05 -35.04
CA PHE A 734 47.06 -20.35 -35.03
C PHE A 734 46.21 -21.41 -34.34
N SER A 735 45.96 -22.54 -35.02
CA SER A 735 45.13 -23.64 -34.50
C SER A 735 45.73 -24.35 -33.27
N SER A 736 47.03 -24.17 -33.02
CA SER A 736 47.71 -24.64 -31.80
C SER A 736 47.41 -23.78 -30.56
N PHE A 737 46.81 -22.60 -30.72
CA PHE A 737 46.79 -21.55 -29.69
C PHE A 737 45.38 -21.29 -29.15
N ASN A 738 45.04 -21.97 -28.06
CA ASN A 738 43.67 -22.00 -27.48
C ASN A 738 43.49 -21.08 -26.24
N LEU A 739 44.30 -20.03 -26.08
CA LEU A 739 44.21 -19.10 -24.94
C LEU A 739 43.18 -17.98 -25.19
N THR A 740 42.47 -17.56 -24.16
CA THR A 740 41.55 -16.41 -24.22
C THR A 740 42.31 -15.07 -24.16
N PRO A 741 41.76 -13.97 -24.71
CA PRO A 741 42.31 -12.61 -24.55
C PRO A 741 42.71 -12.26 -23.11
N SER A 742 41.88 -12.62 -22.13
CA SER A 742 42.15 -12.42 -20.70
C SER A 742 43.36 -13.22 -20.20
N GLN A 743 43.54 -14.48 -20.64
CA GLN A 743 44.72 -15.30 -20.30
C GLN A 743 46.00 -14.75 -20.95
N ILE A 744 45.93 -14.33 -22.22
CA ILE A 744 47.04 -13.73 -22.97
C ILE A 744 47.55 -12.43 -22.29
N ARG A 745 46.67 -11.74 -21.55
CA ARG A 745 47.02 -10.55 -20.75
C ARG A 745 47.51 -10.85 -19.33
N ALA A 746 47.27 -12.07 -18.84
CA ALA A 746 47.77 -12.52 -17.54
C ALA A 746 49.20 -13.09 -17.60
N THR A 747 49.72 -13.44 -18.78
CA THR A 747 51.09 -13.96 -18.93
C THR A 747 52.15 -12.88 -18.72
N THR A 748 53.07 -13.11 -17.79
CA THR A 748 54.12 -12.16 -17.39
C THR A 748 55.34 -12.13 -18.31
N GLU A 749 55.66 -13.22 -19.01
CA GLU A 749 56.75 -13.28 -20.01
C GLU A 749 56.15 -13.47 -21.42
N PRO A 750 56.07 -12.41 -22.27
CA PRO A 750 55.44 -12.52 -23.60
C PRO A 750 56.11 -13.51 -24.56
N LEU A 751 57.40 -13.84 -24.33
CA LEU A 751 58.12 -14.86 -25.10
C LEU A 751 57.49 -16.26 -24.95
N THR A 752 56.81 -16.54 -23.84
CA THR A 752 56.13 -17.84 -23.61
C THR A 752 54.92 -18.04 -24.54
N LEU A 753 54.28 -16.97 -24.99
CA LEU A 753 53.21 -17.03 -25.99
C LEU A 753 53.77 -17.44 -27.35
N ILE A 754 54.98 -16.99 -27.68
CA ILE A 754 55.66 -17.27 -28.95
C ILE A 754 56.20 -18.71 -28.97
N SER A 755 56.76 -19.21 -27.86
CA SER A 755 57.13 -20.63 -27.77
C SER A 755 55.90 -21.55 -27.83
N ALA A 756 54.78 -21.18 -27.20
CA ALA A 756 53.53 -21.95 -27.29
C ALA A 756 53.02 -22.07 -28.74
N VAL A 757 53.14 -21.02 -29.56
CA VAL A 757 52.81 -21.09 -31.00
C VAL A 757 53.80 -21.99 -31.75
N LEU A 758 55.12 -21.87 -31.50
CA LEU A 758 56.17 -22.57 -32.26
C LEU A 758 56.34 -24.05 -31.89
N CYS A 759 55.96 -24.48 -30.69
CA CYS A 759 56.04 -25.87 -30.23
C CYS A 759 54.74 -26.67 -30.47
N GLY A 760 53.70 -26.07 -31.05
CA GLY A 760 52.47 -26.76 -31.41
C GLY A 760 52.65 -27.74 -32.57
N SER A 761 52.08 -28.94 -32.46
CA SER A 761 52.32 -30.12 -33.34
C SER A 761 51.85 -30.00 -34.81
N SER A 762 51.60 -28.79 -35.30
CA SER A 762 51.21 -28.46 -36.67
C SER A 762 51.73 -27.09 -37.12
N SER A 763 52.73 -26.54 -36.40
CA SER A 763 53.13 -25.15 -36.51
C SER A 763 54.15 -24.89 -37.63
N ASP A 764 53.65 -24.63 -38.84
CA ASP A 764 54.44 -24.09 -39.95
C ASP A 764 54.95 -22.64 -39.70
N ALA A 765 54.66 -22.07 -38.52
CA ALA A 765 54.96 -20.69 -38.14
C ALA A 765 56.47 -20.38 -38.11
N TYR A 766 57.34 -21.37 -37.89
CA TYR A 766 58.80 -21.18 -37.93
C TYR A 766 59.31 -20.74 -39.31
N ARG A 767 58.57 -21.07 -40.39
CA ARG A 767 58.88 -20.64 -41.77
C ARG A 767 58.67 -19.15 -42.01
N PHE A 768 58.01 -18.45 -41.08
CA PHE A 768 57.71 -17.02 -41.17
C PHE A 768 58.36 -16.23 -40.01
N PRO A 769 59.71 -16.19 -39.92
CA PRO A 769 60.41 -15.56 -38.80
C PRO A 769 60.06 -14.07 -38.65
N ASP A 770 59.87 -13.34 -39.75
CA ASP A 770 59.47 -11.93 -39.71
C ASP A 770 58.11 -11.71 -39.05
N LEU A 771 57.17 -12.65 -39.19
CA LEU A 771 55.88 -12.61 -38.49
C LEU A 771 56.05 -12.84 -36.99
N MET A 772 56.94 -13.76 -36.59
CA MET A 772 57.27 -14.00 -35.17
C MET A 772 57.97 -12.78 -34.54
N LEU A 773 58.82 -12.09 -35.30
CA LEU A 773 59.49 -10.85 -34.86
C LEU A 773 58.54 -9.65 -34.79
N ASP A 774 57.58 -9.52 -35.71
CA ASP A 774 56.53 -8.50 -35.67
C ASP A 774 55.62 -8.73 -34.45
N LEU A 775 55.12 -9.96 -34.26
CA LEU A 775 54.39 -10.39 -33.06
C LEU A 775 55.14 -10.06 -31.77
N ALA A 776 56.43 -10.36 -31.69
CA ALA A 776 57.25 -10.02 -30.53
C ALA A 776 57.25 -8.51 -30.25
N SER A 777 57.47 -7.66 -31.26
CA SER A 777 57.41 -6.20 -31.06
C SER A 777 56.05 -5.74 -30.55
N LYS A 778 54.96 -6.25 -31.14
CA LYS A 778 53.59 -5.86 -30.83
C LYS A 778 53.11 -6.37 -29.46
N LEU A 779 53.68 -7.46 -28.96
CA LEU A 779 53.52 -7.92 -27.57
C LEU A 779 54.39 -7.14 -26.56
N GLY A 780 55.18 -6.16 -27.01
CA GLY A 780 56.02 -5.30 -26.17
C GLY A 780 57.51 -5.66 -26.14
N CYS A 781 57.94 -6.75 -26.78
CA CYS A 781 59.36 -7.15 -26.83
C CYS A 781 60.17 -6.28 -27.81
N GLN A 782 60.53 -5.08 -27.36
CA GLN A 782 61.32 -4.11 -28.12
C GLN A 782 62.84 -4.34 -27.99
N SER A 783 63.31 -5.20 -27.08
CA SER A 783 64.73 -5.45 -26.90
C SER A 783 65.31 -6.27 -28.05
N GLN A 784 66.46 -5.84 -28.55
CA GLN A 784 67.26 -6.63 -29.50
C GLN A 784 67.65 -8.02 -28.94
N VAL A 785 67.68 -8.16 -27.61
CA VAL A 785 67.97 -9.43 -26.93
C VAL A 785 66.78 -10.39 -27.04
N GLU A 786 65.56 -9.90 -26.82
CA GLU A 786 64.32 -10.65 -26.97
C GLU A 786 64.11 -11.09 -28.42
N LYS A 787 64.38 -10.20 -29.38
CA LYS A 787 64.36 -10.54 -30.81
C LYS A 787 65.39 -11.63 -31.17
N GLY A 788 66.55 -11.63 -30.52
CA GLY A 788 67.52 -12.74 -30.61
C GLY A 788 66.98 -14.06 -30.00
N LEU A 789 66.28 -14.00 -28.87
CA LEU A 789 65.64 -15.17 -28.26
C LEU A 789 64.51 -15.73 -29.13
N VAL A 790 63.73 -14.88 -29.82
CA VAL A 790 62.72 -15.30 -30.80
C VAL A 790 63.33 -16.07 -31.96
N TRP A 791 64.45 -15.61 -32.54
CA TRP A 791 65.21 -16.40 -33.50
C TRP A 791 65.67 -17.75 -32.93
N GLY A 792 66.02 -17.81 -31.64
CA GLY A 792 66.38 -19.06 -30.93
C GLY A 792 65.21 -20.00 -30.62
N MET A 793 63.97 -19.53 -30.67
CA MET A 793 62.77 -20.37 -30.62
C MET A 793 62.43 -20.88 -32.02
N VAL A 794 62.45 -20.00 -33.03
CA VAL A 794 62.26 -20.35 -34.44
C VAL A 794 63.29 -21.41 -34.90
N GLY A 795 64.57 -21.17 -34.64
CA GLY A 795 65.64 -22.09 -35.05
C GLY A 795 65.63 -23.46 -34.35
N ARG A 796 64.98 -23.59 -33.19
CA ARG A 796 64.75 -24.91 -32.56
C ARG A 796 63.57 -25.64 -33.20
N SER A 797 62.43 -24.96 -33.35
CA SER A 797 61.25 -25.50 -34.05
C SER A 797 61.58 -25.92 -35.49
N ALA A 798 62.40 -25.14 -36.21
CA ALA A 798 62.91 -25.51 -37.53
C ALA A 798 63.70 -26.83 -37.52
N VAL A 799 64.60 -27.03 -36.56
CA VAL A 799 65.43 -28.24 -36.45
C VAL A 799 64.65 -29.46 -35.95
N GLU A 800 63.61 -29.26 -35.14
CA GLU A 800 62.65 -30.29 -34.75
C GLU A 800 61.81 -30.77 -35.95
N ASN A 801 61.62 -29.92 -36.96
CA ASN A 801 60.94 -30.22 -38.22
C ASN A 801 61.88 -30.46 -39.42
N GLU A 802 63.19 -30.67 -39.18
CA GLU A 802 64.24 -30.92 -40.19
C GLU A 802 64.42 -29.82 -41.27
N ASP A 803 63.99 -28.58 -41.01
CA ASP A 803 64.15 -27.42 -41.89
C ASP A 803 65.50 -26.72 -41.62
N TRP A 804 66.54 -27.20 -42.29
CA TRP A 804 67.92 -26.75 -42.04
C TRP A 804 68.23 -25.34 -42.54
N ASP A 805 67.53 -24.86 -43.58
CA ASP A 805 67.79 -23.54 -44.18
C ASP A 805 67.23 -22.40 -43.31
N THR A 806 66.02 -22.56 -42.75
CA THR A 806 65.50 -21.60 -41.76
C THR A 806 66.29 -21.68 -40.45
N GLY A 807 66.68 -22.89 -40.01
CA GLY A 807 67.59 -23.09 -38.89
C GLY A 807 68.95 -22.39 -39.07
N LYS A 808 69.52 -22.42 -40.28
CA LYS A 808 70.76 -21.71 -40.64
C LYS A 808 70.61 -20.20 -40.49
N GLY A 809 69.58 -19.62 -41.13
CA GLY A 809 69.30 -18.19 -41.06
C GLY A 809 69.04 -17.68 -39.64
N ALA A 810 68.45 -18.53 -38.78
CA ALA A 810 68.27 -18.24 -37.36
C ALA A 810 69.60 -18.14 -36.60
N VAL A 811 70.49 -19.14 -36.71
CA VAL A 811 71.82 -19.09 -36.04
C VAL A 811 72.61 -17.86 -36.46
N GLU A 812 72.68 -17.57 -37.76
CA GLU A 812 73.41 -16.40 -38.28
C GLU A 812 72.84 -15.10 -37.69
N SER A 813 71.50 -14.94 -37.70
CA SER A 813 70.81 -13.77 -37.17
C SER A 813 71.10 -13.56 -35.67
N MET A 814 70.92 -14.60 -34.85
CA MET A 814 71.23 -14.55 -33.41
C MET A 814 72.71 -14.25 -33.15
N ALA A 815 73.61 -14.89 -33.90
CA ALA A 815 75.06 -14.72 -33.75
C ALA A 815 75.48 -13.27 -34.02
N THR A 816 74.85 -12.56 -34.96
CA THR A 816 75.15 -11.12 -35.13
C THR A 816 74.74 -10.30 -33.89
N VAL A 817 73.66 -10.64 -33.21
CA VAL A 817 73.21 -9.95 -31.99
C VAL A 817 74.14 -10.28 -30.82
N ALA A 818 74.43 -11.57 -30.59
CA ALA A 818 75.31 -12.03 -29.52
C ALA A 818 76.73 -11.48 -29.64
N LYS A 819 77.36 -11.55 -30.83
CA LYS A 819 78.71 -11.01 -31.03
C LYS A 819 78.78 -9.48 -30.83
N LYS A 820 77.76 -8.73 -31.29
CA LYS A 820 77.63 -7.28 -31.03
C LYS A 820 77.53 -6.98 -29.52
N ARG A 821 76.96 -7.87 -28.71
CA ARG A 821 76.91 -7.75 -27.23
C ARG A 821 78.25 -8.09 -26.58
N VAL A 822 78.88 -9.22 -26.94
CA VAL A 822 80.18 -9.66 -26.40
C VAL A 822 81.31 -8.65 -26.67
N ILE A 823 81.29 -7.98 -27.82
CA ILE A 823 82.23 -6.88 -28.11
C ILE A 823 81.97 -5.68 -27.17
N LYS A 824 80.70 -5.37 -26.88
CA LYS A 824 80.32 -4.25 -26.00
C LYS A 824 80.67 -4.47 -24.53
N THR A 825 80.53 -5.70 -24.02
CA THR A 825 80.93 -6.05 -22.64
C THR A 825 82.44 -6.07 -22.48
N LYS A 826 83.21 -6.60 -23.45
CA LYS A 826 84.68 -6.50 -23.47
C LYS A 826 85.19 -5.05 -23.52
N GLY A 827 84.39 -4.10 -24.01
CA GLY A 827 84.73 -2.67 -24.06
C GLY A 827 84.57 -1.89 -22.74
N LYS A 828 83.89 -2.43 -21.71
CA LYS A 828 83.74 -1.78 -20.39
C LYS A 828 84.59 -2.48 -19.32
N GLY A 829 85.87 -2.13 -19.24
CA GLY A 829 86.75 -2.61 -18.18
C GLY A 829 86.42 -2.02 -16.80
N LYS A 830 86.13 -2.91 -15.83
CA LYS A 830 86.07 -2.68 -14.37
C LYS A 830 85.16 -1.56 -13.82
N ALA A 831 84.03 -1.95 -13.24
CA ALA A 831 83.52 -1.35 -11.99
C ALA A 831 82.62 -2.35 -11.24
N ALA A 832 82.62 -2.26 -9.91
CA ALA A 832 81.71 -2.85 -8.90
C ALA A 832 80.80 -4.04 -9.30
N GLY A 833 80.95 -5.16 -8.60
CA GLY A 833 79.93 -6.22 -8.59
C GLY A 833 78.75 -5.87 -7.67
N LYS A 834 77.55 -6.32 -8.03
CA LYS A 834 76.38 -6.36 -7.14
C LYS A 834 75.42 -7.48 -7.58
N ASP A 835 75.03 -8.29 -6.59
CA ASP A 835 73.84 -9.16 -6.48
C ASP A 835 73.36 -9.91 -7.75
N LEU A 836 73.78 -11.18 -7.90
CA LEU A 836 73.20 -12.11 -8.88
C LEU A 836 71.85 -12.65 -8.38
N SER A 837 70.74 -11.98 -8.70
CA SER A 837 69.38 -12.44 -8.32
C SER A 837 68.29 -12.36 -9.40
N THR A 838 68.67 -12.19 -10.67
CA THR A 838 67.87 -12.58 -11.84
C THR A 838 68.78 -13.00 -12.98
N ALA A 839 68.40 -14.01 -13.77
CA ALA A 839 69.23 -14.51 -14.87
C ALA A 839 69.21 -13.54 -16.06
N ASP A 840 70.34 -12.84 -16.29
CA ASP A 840 70.50 -11.83 -17.34
C ASP A 840 69.98 -12.31 -18.71
N PRO A 841 69.15 -11.53 -19.42
CA PRO A 841 68.64 -11.93 -20.73
C PRO A 841 69.76 -11.98 -21.78
N ASP A 842 70.82 -11.16 -21.65
CA ASP A 842 72.02 -11.26 -22.49
C ASP A 842 72.75 -12.61 -22.25
N ALA A 843 72.74 -13.15 -21.03
CA ALA A 843 73.31 -14.47 -20.72
C ALA A 843 72.41 -15.62 -21.24
N LYS A 844 71.08 -15.51 -21.11
CA LYS A 844 70.13 -16.43 -21.74
C LYS A 844 70.33 -16.47 -23.26
N LEU A 845 70.49 -15.32 -23.92
CA LEU A 845 70.74 -15.25 -25.37
C LEU A 845 72.06 -15.93 -25.77
N ILE A 846 73.15 -15.66 -25.05
CA ILE A 846 74.46 -16.27 -25.34
C ILE A 846 74.39 -17.79 -25.16
N ALA A 847 73.73 -18.27 -24.10
CA ALA A 847 73.48 -19.70 -23.91
C ALA A 847 72.75 -20.33 -25.11
N GLU A 848 71.61 -19.75 -25.50
CA GLU A 848 70.79 -20.30 -26.58
C GLU A 848 71.46 -20.18 -27.97
N THR A 849 72.40 -19.24 -28.17
CA THR A 849 73.20 -19.22 -29.41
C THR A 849 74.17 -20.39 -29.52
N TYR A 850 74.91 -20.74 -28.46
CA TYR A 850 75.91 -21.80 -28.57
C TYR A 850 75.26 -23.18 -28.58
N THR A 851 74.16 -23.39 -27.84
CA THR A 851 73.42 -24.66 -27.82
C THR A 851 72.82 -24.97 -29.19
N LEU A 852 72.13 -24.00 -29.81
CA LEU A 852 71.47 -24.17 -31.11
C LEU A 852 72.49 -24.37 -32.24
N ALA A 853 73.58 -23.58 -32.26
CA ALA A 853 74.67 -23.75 -33.23
C ALA A 853 75.39 -25.11 -33.09
N HIS A 854 75.65 -25.57 -31.86
CA HIS A 854 76.20 -26.90 -31.60
C HIS A 854 75.22 -28.01 -32.02
N LEU A 855 73.93 -27.86 -31.75
CA LEU A 855 72.89 -28.84 -32.06
C LEU A 855 72.74 -29.06 -33.58
N ILE A 856 72.68 -27.98 -34.38
CA ILE A 856 72.66 -28.09 -35.86
C ILE A 856 73.94 -28.75 -36.37
N ALA A 857 75.11 -28.33 -35.87
CA ALA A 857 76.38 -28.89 -36.32
C ALA A 857 76.58 -30.37 -35.91
N SER A 858 75.88 -30.83 -34.87
CA SER A 858 75.93 -32.22 -34.37
C SER A 858 75.08 -33.20 -35.18
N ARG A 859 74.03 -32.74 -35.85
CA ARG A 859 73.13 -33.61 -36.63
C ARG A 859 73.85 -34.18 -37.85
N PRO A 860 73.72 -35.49 -38.17
CA PRO A 860 74.36 -36.07 -39.35
C PRO A 860 73.71 -35.59 -40.66
N ASP A 861 72.41 -35.31 -40.63
CA ASP A 861 71.52 -35.23 -41.79
C ASP A 861 71.69 -33.93 -42.61
N PHE A 862 72.05 -32.84 -41.93
CA PHE A 862 72.43 -31.58 -42.58
C PHE A 862 73.71 -31.77 -43.42
N SER A 863 73.66 -31.54 -44.73
CA SER A 863 74.78 -31.88 -45.64
C SER A 863 75.88 -30.82 -45.77
N ASP A 864 75.62 -29.57 -45.36
CA ASP A 864 76.50 -28.44 -45.67
C ASP A 864 77.68 -28.31 -44.70
N MET A 865 78.78 -28.98 -45.05
CA MET A 865 79.98 -29.08 -44.20
C MET A 865 80.73 -27.74 -43.94
N PRO A 866 80.83 -26.73 -44.84
CA PRO A 866 81.43 -25.45 -44.49
C PRO A 866 80.64 -24.68 -43.41
N THR A 867 79.30 -24.61 -43.50
CA THR A 867 78.49 -23.91 -42.48
C THR A 867 78.48 -24.65 -41.15
N LYS A 868 78.52 -25.99 -41.11
CA LYS A 868 78.77 -26.74 -39.86
C LYS A 868 80.07 -26.29 -39.15
N ARG A 869 81.13 -26.01 -39.90
CA ARG A 869 82.41 -25.51 -39.33
C ARG A 869 82.27 -24.09 -38.81
N GLU A 870 81.47 -23.25 -39.45
CA GLU A 870 81.18 -21.87 -39.01
C GLU A 870 80.25 -21.83 -37.79
N PHE A 871 79.29 -22.75 -37.68
CA PHE A 871 78.45 -22.90 -36.49
C PHE A 871 79.24 -23.45 -35.31
N ILE A 872 80.20 -24.35 -35.52
CA ILE A 872 81.12 -24.78 -34.47
C ILE A 872 82.07 -23.65 -34.05
N SER A 873 82.54 -22.79 -34.95
CA SER A 873 83.37 -21.64 -34.56
C SER A 873 82.56 -20.56 -33.81
N ILE A 874 81.31 -20.31 -34.20
CA ILE A 874 80.36 -19.48 -33.46
C ILE A 874 80.08 -20.06 -32.06
N ALA A 875 79.85 -21.37 -31.96
CA ALA A 875 79.65 -22.03 -30.67
C ALA A 875 80.89 -21.89 -29.79
N LEU A 876 82.10 -22.20 -30.29
CA LEU A 876 83.36 -22.05 -29.53
C LEU A 876 83.65 -20.60 -29.09
N GLU A 877 83.19 -19.58 -29.83
CA GLU A 877 83.35 -18.17 -29.45
C GLU A 877 82.41 -17.75 -28.30
N LEU A 878 81.29 -18.45 -28.11
CA LEU A 878 80.20 -18.10 -27.19
C LEU A 878 80.00 -19.11 -26.04
N CYS A 879 80.77 -20.21 -26.03
CA CYS A 879 80.62 -21.34 -25.12
C CYS A 879 81.14 -21.07 -23.68
N PRO A 880 80.42 -21.50 -22.62
CA PRO A 880 80.96 -21.58 -21.26
C PRO A 880 82.03 -22.67 -21.16
N SER A 881 82.90 -22.61 -20.15
CA SER A 881 84.04 -23.54 -19.99
C SER A 881 83.67 -25.03 -19.94
N GLU A 882 82.43 -25.35 -19.56
CA GLU A 882 81.93 -26.72 -19.35
C GLU A 882 81.59 -27.46 -20.65
N ALA A 883 81.08 -26.77 -21.68
CA ALA A 883 80.61 -27.40 -22.92
C ALA A 883 81.67 -27.46 -24.04
N ILE A 884 82.89 -26.94 -23.78
CA ILE A 884 84.01 -27.00 -24.74
C ILE A 884 84.34 -28.44 -25.19
N PRO A 885 84.36 -29.48 -24.31
CA PRO A 885 84.75 -30.83 -24.72
C PRO A 885 83.81 -31.47 -25.76
N SER A 886 82.49 -31.32 -25.62
CA SER A 886 81.51 -31.89 -26.57
C SER A 886 81.58 -31.18 -27.92
N ILE A 887 81.71 -29.85 -27.91
CA ILE A 887 81.87 -29.06 -29.15
C ILE A 887 83.16 -29.48 -29.88
N LEU A 888 84.29 -29.66 -29.17
CA LEU A 888 85.54 -30.15 -29.76
C LEU A 888 85.44 -31.59 -30.30
N GLU A 889 84.61 -32.46 -29.72
CA GLU A 889 84.34 -33.77 -30.30
C GLU A 889 83.57 -33.66 -31.63
N THR A 890 82.56 -32.78 -31.70
CA THR A 890 81.84 -32.52 -32.95
C THR A 890 82.70 -31.83 -34.00
N PHE A 891 83.62 -30.96 -33.60
CA PHE A 891 84.64 -30.37 -34.50
C PHE A 891 85.46 -31.47 -35.17
N ARG A 892 86.03 -32.40 -34.40
CA ARG A 892 86.82 -33.53 -34.93
C ARG A 892 86.00 -34.42 -35.87
N LYS A 893 84.72 -34.64 -35.58
CA LYS A 893 83.79 -35.38 -36.45
C LYS A 893 83.61 -34.66 -37.80
N VAL A 894 83.28 -33.36 -37.78
CA VAL A 894 83.11 -32.53 -39.00
C VAL A 894 84.41 -32.40 -39.79
N GLU A 895 85.54 -32.16 -39.13
CA GLU A 895 86.89 -32.10 -39.73
C GLU A 895 87.23 -33.43 -40.42
N SER A 896 87.00 -34.57 -39.78
CA SER A 896 87.21 -35.89 -40.39
C SER A 896 86.30 -36.14 -41.61
N GLY A 897 85.10 -35.55 -41.62
CA GLY A 897 84.17 -35.58 -42.75
C GLY A 897 84.64 -34.68 -43.90
N GLN A 898 85.07 -33.45 -43.61
CA GLN A 898 85.69 -32.55 -44.59
C GLN A 898 86.93 -33.20 -45.22
N ALA A 899 87.82 -33.80 -44.42
CA ALA A 899 88.99 -34.51 -44.92
C ALA A 899 88.64 -35.68 -45.86
N LYS A 900 87.55 -36.42 -45.59
CA LYS A 900 87.04 -37.47 -46.49
C LYS A 900 86.47 -36.91 -47.78
N LEU A 901 85.71 -35.80 -47.72
CA LEU A 901 85.17 -35.12 -48.91
C LEU A 901 86.29 -34.51 -49.76
N ASP A 902 87.29 -33.89 -49.15
CA ASP A 902 88.48 -33.37 -49.84
C ASP A 902 89.29 -34.48 -50.50
N GLN A 903 89.43 -35.64 -49.85
CA GLN A 903 90.06 -36.82 -50.45
C GLN A 903 89.22 -37.37 -51.61
N ALA A 904 87.89 -37.41 -51.50
CA ALA A 904 87.00 -37.81 -52.59
C ALA A 904 87.02 -36.81 -53.76
N ALA A 905 87.08 -35.50 -53.50
CA ALA A 905 87.21 -34.46 -54.50
C ALA A 905 88.59 -34.48 -55.19
N LYS A 906 89.67 -34.73 -54.44
CA LYS A 906 91.01 -34.97 -54.99
C LYS A 906 91.04 -36.24 -55.86
N ARG A 907 90.39 -37.32 -55.44
CA ARG A 907 90.24 -38.55 -56.25
C ARG A 907 89.48 -38.29 -57.55
N ARG A 908 88.28 -37.67 -57.50
CA ARG A 908 87.51 -37.30 -58.70
C ARG A 908 88.31 -36.41 -59.68
N ARG A 909 89.09 -35.45 -59.17
CA ARG A 909 90.00 -34.61 -59.97
C ARG A 909 91.16 -35.38 -60.61
N LEU A 910 91.68 -36.43 -59.95
CA LEU A 910 92.70 -37.33 -60.49
C LEU A 910 92.11 -38.36 -61.47
N GLU A 911 90.85 -38.75 -61.28
CA GLU A 911 90.08 -39.67 -62.11
C GLU A 911 89.46 -39.00 -63.35
N GLY A 912 89.65 -37.68 -63.52
CA GLY A 912 89.20 -36.91 -64.68
C GLY A 912 87.68 -36.66 -64.74
N ILE A 913 86.94 -36.95 -63.68
CA ILE A 913 85.49 -36.78 -63.62
C ILE A 913 85.18 -35.31 -63.31
N GLU A 914 84.51 -34.60 -64.21
CA GLU A 914 84.00 -33.25 -63.93
C GLU A 914 83.13 -33.27 -62.67
N ALA A 915 83.34 -32.31 -61.77
CA ALA A 915 82.50 -32.18 -60.60
C ALA A 915 81.05 -31.89 -61.03
N PRO A 916 80.03 -32.45 -60.36
CA PRO A 916 78.66 -32.03 -60.59
C PRO A 916 78.59 -30.52 -60.35
N LYS A 917 78.09 -29.78 -61.33
CA LYS A 917 77.80 -28.35 -61.17
C LYS A 917 76.63 -28.26 -60.19
N LEU A 918 76.93 -28.00 -58.92
CA LEU A 918 75.92 -27.47 -58.01
C LEU A 918 75.35 -26.20 -58.68
N PRO A 919 74.03 -25.97 -58.64
CA PRO A 919 73.45 -24.75 -59.17
C PRO A 919 74.01 -23.56 -58.39
N SER A 920 74.86 -22.77 -59.04
CA SER A 920 75.36 -21.51 -58.50
C SER A 920 74.23 -20.49 -58.49
N GLU A 921 73.65 -20.26 -57.31
CA GLU A 921 72.80 -19.12 -56.94
C GLU A 921 71.95 -18.53 -58.09
N ALA A 922 71.02 -19.34 -58.58
CA ALA A 922 69.94 -18.88 -59.45
C ALA A 922 68.60 -19.02 -58.71
N SER A 923 67.86 -17.91 -58.62
CA SER A 923 66.62 -17.81 -57.87
C SER A 923 65.56 -18.85 -58.28
N ALA A 924 64.98 -19.50 -57.28
CA ALA A 924 63.73 -20.27 -57.35
C ALA A 924 62.83 -19.78 -56.20
N LEU A 925 61.51 -19.58 -56.33
CA LEU A 925 60.62 -19.84 -57.47
C LEU A 925 60.70 -21.26 -58.00
N GLY A 926 60.36 -22.22 -57.13
CA GLY A 926 60.15 -23.61 -57.51
C GLY A 926 58.78 -23.82 -58.15
N VAL A 927 58.77 -24.41 -59.35
CA VAL A 927 57.71 -25.28 -59.85
C VAL A 927 58.41 -26.48 -60.50
N SER A 928 57.94 -27.69 -60.25
CA SER A 928 58.53 -28.92 -60.78
C SER A 928 58.15 -29.19 -62.25
N GLU A 929 58.91 -30.06 -62.89
CA GLU A 929 58.61 -30.69 -64.19
C GLU A 929 57.31 -31.56 -64.06
N GLU A 930 56.65 -32.04 -65.13
CA GLU A 930 57.13 -32.39 -66.48
C GLU A 930 56.13 -32.03 -67.61
N GLU A 931 56.61 -31.45 -68.71
CA GLU A 931 56.80 -32.14 -70.00
C GLU A 931 57.44 -31.19 -71.05
N ARG A 932 58.06 -31.74 -72.11
CA ARG A 932 58.77 -30.95 -73.14
C ARG A 932 58.05 -30.94 -74.49
N VAL A 933 57.75 -29.75 -75.02
CA VAL A 933 57.71 -29.49 -76.47
C VAL A 933 58.44 -28.18 -76.79
N LEU A 934 59.00 -28.08 -78.00
CA LEU A 934 59.94 -27.03 -78.44
C LEU A 934 59.24 -25.67 -78.73
N GLY A 935 59.94 -24.55 -78.52
CA GLY A 935 59.46 -23.23 -78.94
C GLY A 935 60.49 -22.08 -78.90
N SER A 936 61.02 -21.72 -80.06
CA SER A 936 61.84 -20.54 -80.43
C SER A 936 62.00 -19.35 -79.44
N ARG A 937 63.25 -18.87 -79.30
CA ARG A 937 63.61 -17.52 -78.81
C ARG A 937 63.01 -16.42 -79.72
N THR A 938 62.46 -15.34 -79.14
CA THR A 938 62.91 -13.92 -79.25
C THR A 938 61.80 -12.94 -78.84
N ALA A 939 62.00 -12.11 -77.79
CA ALA A 939 61.55 -10.71 -77.68
C ALA A 939 61.71 -10.17 -76.23
N ALA A 940 62.83 -9.49 -75.94
CA ALA A 940 63.00 -8.74 -74.69
C ALA A 940 63.73 -7.41 -74.97
N LYS A 941 63.07 -6.45 -75.64
CA LYS A 941 63.67 -5.14 -75.95
C LYS A 941 62.70 -4.00 -76.36
N ALA A 942 61.62 -3.78 -75.62
CA ALA A 942 60.85 -2.52 -75.53
C ALA A 942 59.76 -2.70 -74.46
N ALA A 943 59.43 -1.75 -73.59
CA ALA A 943 60.07 -0.52 -73.10
C ALA A 943 59.51 -0.28 -71.67
N LYS A 944 60.10 0.43 -70.70
CA LYS A 944 61.30 1.29 -70.58
C LYS A 944 61.38 2.53 -71.48
N LEU A 945 60.27 3.24 -71.61
CA LEU A 945 60.20 4.69 -71.81
C LEU A 945 58.96 5.23 -71.07
N ALA A 946 58.91 6.54 -70.84
CA ALA A 946 57.78 7.28 -70.22
C ALA A 946 57.44 6.95 -68.75
N LEU A 947 58.34 7.35 -67.83
CA LEU A 947 57.92 8.14 -66.67
C LEU A 947 58.12 9.61 -67.03
N ASP A 948 57.10 10.46 -66.96
CA ASP A 948 57.25 11.88 -66.57
C ASP A 948 55.90 12.58 -66.31
N ILE A 949 55.95 13.75 -65.63
CA ILE A 949 54.98 14.89 -65.59
C ILE A 949 53.47 14.57 -65.46
N GLY A 950 52.67 15.22 -64.61
CA GLY A 950 52.85 16.34 -63.68
C GLY A 950 51.46 16.83 -63.18
N GLY A 951 51.38 17.52 -62.05
CA GLY A 951 50.09 17.74 -61.35
C GLY A 951 49.51 19.17 -61.36
N ARG A 952 48.42 19.34 -60.58
CA ARG A 952 47.72 20.59 -60.17
C ARG A 952 46.92 21.39 -61.24
N LEU A 953 45.59 21.48 -61.09
CA LEU A 953 44.84 22.71 -60.68
C LEU A 953 43.29 22.65 -60.89
N THR A 954 42.56 23.36 -60.01
CA THR A 954 41.24 24.05 -60.15
C THR A 954 40.02 23.44 -60.90
N ASN A 955 39.11 22.85 -60.12
CA ASN A 955 37.69 23.25 -59.92
C ASN A 955 37.03 24.31 -60.87
N ARG A 956 35.92 23.94 -61.57
CA ARG A 956 34.66 24.75 -61.59
C ARG A 956 33.38 24.10 -62.20
N GLN A 957 32.29 24.16 -61.43
CA GLN A 957 30.84 24.39 -61.74
C GLN A 957 30.17 23.98 -63.09
N LEU A 958 29.09 23.16 -62.95
CA LEU A 958 27.65 23.36 -63.34
C LEU A 958 27.24 24.00 -64.69
N PRO A 959 26.12 23.52 -65.29
CA PRO A 959 24.84 24.22 -65.11
C PRO A 959 23.58 23.31 -64.94
N SER A 960 22.45 23.94 -64.57
CA SER A 960 21.07 23.41 -64.63
C SER A 960 20.33 23.91 -65.91
N PRO A 961 19.02 23.65 -66.15
CA PRO A 961 18.00 24.58 -65.60
C PRO A 961 16.53 24.06 -65.42
N SER A 962 15.76 24.75 -64.55
CA SER A 962 14.30 25.12 -64.69
C SER A 962 13.22 24.02 -64.86
N LEU A 963 11.93 24.16 -64.47
CA LEU A 963 11.00 25.21 -63.99
C LEU A 963 10.18 24.59 -62.81
N LEU A 964 9.24 25.17 -62.04
CA LEU A 964 8.69 26.49 -61.59
C LEU A 964 7.79 26.12 -60.35
N SER A 965 7.28 26.94 -59.43
CA SER A 965 7.17 28.39 -59.14
C SER A 965 7.61 28.63 -57.65
N ALA A 966 7.55 29.75 -56.93
CA ALA A 966 6.84 31.05 -56.93
C ALA A 966 5.37 31.02 -56.41
N ALA A 967 4.90 31.95 -55.55
CA ALA A 967 5.47 33.24 -55.15
C ALA A 967 5.09 33.61 -53.67
N THR A 968 6.02 34.09 -52.80
CA THR A 968 6.31 35.52 -52.43
C THR A 968 5.27 36.19 -51.51
N LEU A 969 5.53 37.18 -50.62
CA LEU A 969 6.68 37.91 -50.01
C LEU A 969 6.05 38.81 -48.88
N SER A 970 6.70 39.51 -47.94
CA SER A 970 8.09 39.68 -47.49
C SER A 970 8.11 40.25 -46.05
N SER A 971 9.28 40.24 -45.40
CA SER A 971 9.63 41.05 -44.21
C SER A 971 10.02 42.50 -44.64
N PRO A 972 10.71 43.42 -43.90
CA PRO A 972 11.60 43.24 -42.72
C PRO A 972 11.54 44.29 -41.56
N PHE A 973 12.31 44.00 -40.50
CA PHE A 973 13.03 44.91 -39.57
C PHE A 973 12.43 46.27 -39.15
N GLY A 974 12.34 46.49 -37.82
CA GLY A 974 12.22 47.83 -37.22
C GLY A 974 12.21 47.83 -35.69
N SER A 975 13.34 48.14 -35.06
CA SER A 975 13.46 48.31 -33.61
C SER A 975 13.02 49.71 -33.14
N ASN A 976 12.36 49.82 -31.99
CA ASN A 976 12.56 50.92 -31.03
C ASN A 976 11.92 50.60 -29.67
N ALA A 977 12.26 51.40 -28.65
CA ALA A 977 11.85 51.20 -27.26
C ALA A 977 11.37 52.53 -26.61
N LEU A 978 10.99 52.43 -25.32
CA LEU A 978 10.84 53.50 -24.30
C LEU A 978 9.41 54.02 -23.96
N LEU A 979 9.05 53.74 -22.69
CA LEU A 979 8.53 54.64 -21.64
C LEU A 979 7.03 55.10 -21.58
N ARG A 980 6.38 54.63 -20.50
CA ARG A 980 5.61 55.36 -19.46
C ARG A 980 4.58 56.46 -19.85
N SER A 981 3.32 56.20 -19.48
CA SER A 981 2.57 56.90 -18.41
C SER A 981 1.33 56.05 -18.05
N SER A 982 0.85 55.82 -16.81
CA SER A 982 0.89 56.43 -15.47
C SER A 982 -0.37 57.26 -15.08
N SER A 983 -1.15 56.68 -14.15
CA SER A 983 -2.08 57.29 -13.17
C SER A 983 -3.29 58.12 -13.64
N ARG A 984 -4.48 57.74 -13.15
CA ARG A 984 -5.44 58.49 -12.28
C ARG A 984 -6.80 57.75 -12.24
N ASP A 985 -7.66 57.87 -11.22
CA ASP A 985 -7.61 58.67 -9.98
C ASP A 985 -8.19 57.90 -8.77
N SER A 986 -8.28 58.52 -7.60
CA SER A 986 -8.66 57.89 -6.31
C SER A 986 -9.92 58.49 -5.64
N ARG A 987 -10.22 58.06 -4.38
CA ARG A 987 -11.14 58.67 -3.38
C ARG A 987 -12.65 58.39 -3.58
N VAL A 988 -13.53 58.44 -2.56
CA VAL A 988 -13.47 58.92 -1.15
C VAL A 988 -14.13 57.91 -0.17
N GLU A 989 -13.89 58.06 1.14
CA GLU A 989 -14.61 57.37 2.24
C GLU A 989 -16.11 57.76 2.35
N SER A 990 -16.91 56.93 3.04
CA SER A 990 -18.17 57.32 3.69
C SER A 990 -18.45 56.44 4.92
N ASP A 991 -19.05 57.03 5.95
CA ASP A 991 -19.34 56.44 7.26
C ASP A 991 -20.86 56.16 7.44
N GLY A 992 -21.23 55.31 8.41
CA GLY A 992 -22.55 55.36 9.08
C GLY A 992 -23.52 54.16 8.98
N GLY A 993 -23.57 53.36 10.06
CA GLY A 993 -24.81 53.22 10.86
C GLY A 993 -25.74 51.99 10.72
N SER A 994 -26.48 51.71 11.81
CA SER A 994 -27.49 50.65 12.06
C SER A 994 -27.00 49.19 11.97
N ASP A 995 -27.24 48.27 12.91
CA ASP A 995 -28.20 48.14 14.04
C ASP A 995 -29.68 47.97 13.66
N ALA A 996 -30.08 46.69 13.54
CA ALA A 996 -31.46 46.21 13.65
C ALA A 996 -31.44 44.69 13.94
N GLY A 997 -31.83 44.28 15.15
CA GLY A 997 -31.93 42.86 15.51
C GLY A 997 -33.32 42.27 15.26
N TYR A 998 -33.41 40.93 15.27
CA TYR A 998 -34.67 40.21 15.44
C TYR A 998 -34.55 39.22 16.60
N SER A 999 -35.54 39.23 17.49
CA SER A 999 -35.68 38.27 18.58
C SER A 999 -37.00 37.52 18.44
N VAL A 1000 -36.92 36.20 18.55
CA VAL A 1000 -38.06 35.29 18.66
C VAL A 1000 -37.82 34.43 19.88
N GLY A 1001 -38.86 34.11 20.65
CA GLY A 1001 -38.75 33.21 21.78
C GLY A 1001 -40.12 32.77 22.28
N THR A 1002 -40.16 31.57 22.85
CA THR A 1002 -41.30 31.02 23.61
C THR A 1002 -40.75 30.16 24.78
N PRO A 1003 -41.53 29.36 25.55
CA PRO A 1003 -41.73 29.72 26.96
C PRO A 1003 -41.11 28.80 28.02
N GLY A 1004 -41.12 29.34 29.24
CA GLY A 1004 -41.01 28.72 30.56
C GLY A 1004 -40.89 27.19 30.72
N SER A 1005 -39.77 26.79 31.31
CA SER A 1005 -39.70 25.63 32.21
C SER A 1005 -39.21 26.08 33.60
N THR A 1006 -39.95 25.74 34.64
CA THR A 1006 -39.66 26.10 36.04
C THR A 1006 -39.13 24.89 36.82
N GLY A 1007 -37.80 24.78 36.92
CA GLY A 1007 -37.17 23.73 37.75
C GLY A 1007 -35.70 23.98 38.15
N THR A 1008 -34.95 24.81 37.41
CA THR A 1008 -33.47 24.90 37.53
C THR A 1008 -32.93 26.18 38.18
N ARG A 1009 -33.74 26.86 39.01
CA ARG A 1009 -33.31 28.10 39.70
C ARG A 1009 -32.56 27.86 41.01
N GLU A 1010 -33.03 26.93 41.84
CA GLU A 1010 -32.61 26.82 43.25
C GLU A 1010 -31.16 26.34 43.43
N LEU A 1011 -30.63 25.53 42.49
CA LEU A 1011 -29.26 25.01 42.52
C LEU A 1011 -28.15 26.07 42.29
N PHE A 1012 -28.51 27.33 41.99
CA PHE A 1012 -27.54 28.38 41.65
C PHE A 1012 -27.61 29.64 42.53
N ASP A 1013 -28.54 29.71 43.49
CA ASP A 1013 -28.76 30.92 44.33
C ASP A 1013 -27.59 31.25 45.29
N HIS A 1014 -26.54 30.43 45.31
CA HIS A 1014 -25.34 30.61 46.15
C HIS A 1014 -24.16 31.24 45.38
N LEU A 1015 -24.22 31.29 44.04
CA LEU A 1015 -23.14 31.75 43.16
C LEU A 1015 -23.45 33.15 42.61
N GLY A 1016 -22.41 33.96 42.41
CA GLY A 1016 -22.57 35.26 41.75
C GLY A 1016 -23.10 35.09 40.33
N ARG A 1017 -23.93 36.01 39.83
CA ARG A 1017 -24.60 35.87 38.52
C ARG A 1017 -23.62 35.57 37.38
N GLU A 1018 -22.50 36.28 37.31
CA GLU A 1018 -21.45 36.05 36.30
C GLU A 1018 -20.69 34.73 36.47
N GLU A 1019 -20.71 34.16 37.67
CA GLU A 1019 -20.04 32.91 38.03
C GLU A 1019 -20.95 31.72 37.70
N ALA A 1020 -22.24 31.83 38.02
CA ALA A 1020 -23.28 30.93 37.53
C ALA A 1020 -23.40 30.96 35.99
N GLU A 1021 -23.31 32.14 35.36
CA GLU A 1021 -23.28 32.28 33.89
C GLU A 1021 -21.99 31.69 33.29
N ARG A 1022 -20.81 31.84 33.93
CA ARG A 1022 -19.57 31.14 33.53
C ARG A 1022 -19.69 29.62 33.64
N VAL A 1023 -20.17 29.09 34.77
CA VAL A 1023 -20.35 27.65 34.97
C VAL A 1023 -21.36 27.08 33.98
N ARG A 1024 -22.44 27.81 33.68
CA ARG A 1024 -23.42 27.41 32.65
C ARG A 1024 -22.85 27.48 31.23
N LYS A 1025 -22.05 28.50 30.89
CA LYS A 1025 -21.29 28.54 29.62
C LYS A 1025 -20.31 27.37 29.51
N GLY A 1026 -19.55 27.08 30.57
CA GLY A 1026 -18.59 25.97 30.62
C GLY A 1026 -19.25 24.60 30.48
N ALA A 1027 -20.33 24.35 31.24
CA ALA A 1027 -21.11 23.11 31.15
C ALA A 1027 -21.75 22.93 29.77
N ARG A 1028 -22.29 24.01 29.17
CA ARG A 1028 -22.77 23.98 27.78
C ARG A 1028 -21.66 23.68 26.78
N ARG A 1029 -20.49 24.32 26.90
CA ARG A 1029 -19.33 24.10 26.02
C ARG A 1029 -18.80 22.65 26.14
N ALA A 1030 -18.80 22.07 27.34
CA ALA A 1030 -18.46 20.66 27.56
C ALA A 1030 -19.50 19.70 26.96
N LEU A 1031 -20.80 20.00 27.10
CA LEU A 1031 -21.88 19.18 26.53
C LEU A 1031 -21.91 19.26 25.00
N VAL A 1032 -21.71 20.45 24.42
CA VAL A 1032 -21.57 20.65 22.96
C VAL A 1032 -20.33 19.92 22.41
N ARG A 1033 -19.22 19.87 23.15
CA ARG A 1033 -18.05 19.06 22.75
C ARG A 1033 -18.28 17.56 22.85
N GLY A 1034 -18.94 17.07 23.91
CA GLY A 1034 -19.21 15.65 24.09
C GLY A 1034 -20.32 15.09 23.20
N VAL A 1035 -21.37 15.87 22.94
CA VAL A 1035 -22.64 15.41 22.33
C VAL A 1035 -23.21 16.40 21.29
N GLY A 1036 -22.71 17.63 21.18
CA GLY A 1036 -23.22 18.62 20.21
C GLY A 1036 -23.03 18.20 18.75
N TRP A 1037 -21.97 17.47 18.44
CA TRP A 1037 -21.75 16.82 17.14
C TRP A 1037 -22.88 15.83 16.75
N LEU A 1038 -23.55 15.23 17.74
CA LEU A 1038 -24.67 14.31 17.59
C LEU A 1038 -26.01 15.06 17.47
N LEU A 1039 -26.04 16.36 17.77
CA LEU A 1039 -27.18 17.27 17.65
C LEU A 1039 -27.05 18.24 16.46
N GLY A 1040 -26.05 18.05 15.59
CA GLY A 1040 -25.82 18.90 14.41
C GLY A 1040 -25.23 20.28 14.71
N ALA A 1041 -24.52 20.46 15.84
CA ALA A 1041 -23.80 21.69 16.12
C ALA A 1041 -22.59 21.87 15.19
N ASP A 1042 -22.36 23.09 14.70
CA ASP A 1042 -21.25 23.40 13.79
C ASP A 1042 -19.88 23.15 14.44
N GLU A 1043 -18.87 22.81 13.62
CA GLU A 1043 -17.49 22.61 14.08
C GLU A 1043 -16.91 23.84 14.81
N ASN A 1044 -17.43 25.05 14.54
CA ASN A 1044 -17.06 26.28 15.22
C ASN A 1044 -17.59 26.33 16.66
N GLU A 1045 -18.80 25.81 16.93
CA GLU A 1045 -19.36 25.71 18.28
C GLU A 1045 -18.65 24.62 19.10
N ILE A 1046 -18.31 23.50 18.46
CA ILE A 1046 -17.57 22.39 19.06
C ILE A 1046 -16.13 22.83 19.39
N SER A 1047 -15.41 23.39 18.42
CA SER A 1047 -14.04 23.87 18.64
C SER A 1047 -13.98 25.12 19.53
N GLY A 1048 -15.00 25.99 19.49
CA GLY A 1048 -15.14 27.15 20.36
C GLY A 1048 -14.24 28.33 19.99
N ALA A 1049 -14.12 28.63 18.70
CA ALA A 1049 -13.13 29.56 18.14
C ALA A 1049 -13.44 31.06 18.29
N ASP A 1050 -14.65 31.44 18.69
CA ASP A 1050 -15.16 32.84 18.61
C ASP A 1050 -14.84 33.76 19.83
N GLU A 1051 -13.83 33.44 20.66
CA GLU A 1051 -13.45 34.26 21.83
C GLU A 1051 -11.90 34.45 21.98
N GLU A 1052 -11.21 35.00 20.96
CA GLU A 1052 -9.92 35.74 21.09
C GLU A 1052 -10.04 37.21 20.61
#